data_AF-A0A7G6S9T2-F1
#
_entry.id   AF-A0A7G6S9T2-F1
#
_cell.length_a   1.000
_cell.length_b   1.000
_cell.length_c   1.000
_cell.angle_alpha   90.00
_cell.angle_beta   90.00
_cell.angle_gamma   90.00
#
_symmetry.space_group_name_H-M   'P 1'
#
loop_
_entity.id
_entity.type
_entity.pdbx_description
1 polymer ?
#
loop_
_entity_poly.entity_id
_entity_poly.type
_entity_poly.pdbx_seq_one_letter_code
_entity_poly.pdbx_strand_id
1 'polypeptide(L)'
;MALKKTLLTGFLVCGMLAGCKGSEDKPANATSQGTFNDLNARIDEIQKSNHSTLDALNGQIAQLKQQLAEGTQTNQASLNQLTVLIAELEKRADEKGKTDQETIRQLTGRIAELEGKSTTDQSTIEAQKKLLAQLRTDLDKALDPTEINALKETIGKIQAALDTAKADTTTADAIKKLEDRIAELQGKLDTLTTANQTIIGALNERIAALEDMVKGVAPITQELAQYVNTLRGANSSGDFTRGNTFPATALPFGFNFWTPVNRDDNNWFYQFKSSTNPDAGNEGTVLDKIMAFAVVHMPSPWIGNRQSLQIMPISDPSVTTKSGRAEKFQRKNEIAKAHYYSLTFDNGMQTEIAPTDHAAYFRFTAPANKLSTTILFDVFSGSGNLDIDQVNGTISGYTDQGNSSHRAPNLYFYAKFGSKITGSKKMGNNGVTSWVQFDTPDTGKVVGMKIATSFISVDQAKDNLNQEIADKSFDEIKALAEAAWNAKLNTVQVEGATDDQKVTLYSNMYRSFLYPNSAWENVKGTPTYASPYAPGNLLKPGKIWVNNGFWDTYRTTWPLYTLLFPEQSGQMIDGFVNGYKDGGWVTRWSGPGYEDSMVATSSDIIFADAYLKGVRNFDVQAAYDSMVRNASTFSSDSSKGRKGMEKSIFYGYTPTEVVIRDPAPGHVAWSLEGDLNDFGVSQLAEALKKEDDRAYFSNRAISYSNLFDSASTDSWAGGWFRSKNSAGDWQNNSIKPDTWGYGYTEGDAWSYAFLTPQDGQGLANLYGGRAQLKAKLDGFFSAKPSSGGGSYGWSEIHEIKEARKVAELANVGQYQHSNQPVHHSIYMYNYAGAPASGQKYLRDVMSKLYTSGLDNNGIPDGSGYIGDEDNGEQSAWYVFSAMGFYPVSMGRPEYAIGAPYFPKMTVWLKNAKNESRKITINAPSVSDTNRYVQSVRLNAKDITRSYLLHSEIADGATLDFIMGPNPSSWGTGEADVPSSITQGTAKPSPLQSVLPAKTYDVTASTPDKAANLFDRDSGTAWQSASGPAWIEASLQSDKKASAVTLYTITSSSDQAQDPANWTLKGSSDGTTWVVLDERKDQTFQWRRQTRPFALKTSATYAKYRLEFGGSGALSLAEFELLAEPQKP
;
A
#
# COMPACT_ATOMS: atom_id res chain seq x y z
N MET A 1 54.08 -45.30 -2.05
CA MET A 1 54.70 -44.02 -1.65
C MET A 1 55.73 -43.48 -2.66
N ALA A 2 56.52 -44.31 -3.37
CA ALA A 2 57.49 -43.81 -4.36
C ALA A 2 56.85 -43.21 -5.64
N LEU A 3 55.69 -43.71 -6.10
CA LEU A 3 54.94 -43.12 -7.23
C LEU A 3 54.23 -41.79 -6.86
N LYS A 4 54.05 -41.53 -5.55
CA LYS A 4 53.45 -40.30 -5.00
C LYS A 4 54.44 -39.12 -4.94
N LYS A 5 55.75 -39.40 -4.97
CA LYS A 5 56.80 -38.35 -4.88
C LYS A 5 57.11 -37.73 -6.26
N THR A 6 56.95 -38.47 -7.34
CA THR A 6 57.24 -37.97 -8.71
C THR A 6 56.16 -37.03 -9.23
N LEU A 7 54.89 -37.22 -8.85
CA LEU A 7 53.79 -36.31 -9.23
C LEU A 7 53.71 -35.02 -8.40
N LEU A 8 54.20 -35.05 -7.15
CA LEU A 8 54.18 -33.87 -6.27
C LEU A 8 55.32 -32.88 -6.55
N THR A 9 56.39 -33.31 -7.21
CA THR A 9 57.55 -32.45 -7.51
C THR A 9 57.35 -31.63 -8.81
N GLY A 10 56.35 -31.96 -9.63
CA GLY A 10 56.00 -31.20 -10.83
C GLY A 10 55.05 -30.01 -10.60
N PHE A 11 54.32 -29.98 -9.48
CA PHE A 11 53.28 -28.96 -9.21
C PHE A 11 53.75 -27.76 -8.38
N LEU A 12 54.97 -27.79 -7.83
CA LEU A 12 55.44 -26.82 -6.83
C LEU A 12 56.48 -25.80 -7.33
N VAL A 13 56.80 -25.75 -8.64
CA VAL A 13 57.79 -24.81 -9.19
C VAL A 13 57.22 -23.87 -10.27
N CYS A 14 55.95 -23.45 -10.17
CA CYS A 14 55.43 -22.43 -11.08
C CYS A 14 54.52 -21.37 -10.43
N GLY A 15 54.64 -21.16 -9.11
CA GLY A 15 53.86 -20.17 -8.37
C GLY A 15 54.66 -19.00 -7.79
N MET A 16 56.00 -19.05 -7.83
CA MET A 16 56.86 -17.98 -7.34
C MET A 16 57.97 -17.76 -8.34
N LEU A 17 57.77 -16.81 -9.26
CA LEU A 17 58.75 -15.88 -9.84
C LEU A 17 58.14 -15.21 -11.07
N ALA A 18 58.38 -13.91 -11.19
CA ALA A 18 57.84 -13.06 -12.24
C ALA A 18 58.34 -13.45 -13.63
N GLY A 19 57.41 -13.49 -14.60
CA GLY A 19 57.70 -13.35 -16.04
C GLY A 19 57.66 -14.63 -16.86
N CYS A 20 56.54 -14.88 -17.56
CA CYS A 20 56.51 -15.57 -18.86
C CYS A 20 55.30 -15.09 -19.69
N LYS A 21 55.57 -14.60 -20.90
CA LYS A 21 54.60 -14.34 -21.99
C LYS A 21 54.39 -15.65 -22.76
N GLY A 22 53.16 -15.92 -23.21
CA GLY A 22 52.90 -16.92 -24.24
C GLY A 22 51.87 -17.98 -23.83
N SER A 23 50.86 -18.15 -24.68
CA SER A 23 49.86 -19.21 -24.65
C SER A 23 50.49 -20.56 -25.01
N GLU A 24 50.24 -21.56 -24.16
CA GLU A 24 50.11 -23.02 -24.40
C GLU A 24 50.53 -23.75 -23.11
N ASP A 25 49.77 -24.78 -22.72
CA ASP A 25 49.89 -25.61 -21.50
C ASP A 25 49.35 -25.09 -20.15
N LYS A 26 48.06 -24.75 -20.09
CA LYS A 26 47.25 -24.85 -18.84
C LYS A 26 46.14 -25.91 -18.99
N PRO A 27 46.00 -26.90 -18.08
CA PRO A 27 44.84 -27.78 -18.09
C PRO A 27 43.57 -27.01 -17.72
N ALA A 28 42.54 -27.13 -18.56
CA ALA A 28 41.40 -26.22 -18.65
C ALA A 28 40.34 -26.33 -17.51
N ASN A 29 40.57 -27.02 -16.40
CA ASN A 29 39.51 -27.27 -15.41
C ASN A 29 39.92 -27.23 -13.92
N ALA A 30 40.95 -26.45 -13.55
CA ALA A 30 41.25 -26.21 -12.13
C ALA A 30 40.55 -24.95 -11.63
N THR A 31 39.24 -25.03 -11.37
CA THR A 31 38.55 -24.06 -10.51
C THR A 31 38.55 -24.56 -9.06
N SER A 32 38.44 -23.66 -8.08
CA SER A 32 38.23 -24.03 -6.67
C SER A 32 37.04 -24.99 -6.50
N GLN A 33 36.02 -24.86 -7.35
CA GLN A 33 34.85 -25.75 -7.41
C GLN A 33 35.17 -27.18 -7.91
N GLY A 34 36.07 -27.33 -8.89
CA GLY A 34 36.46 -28.64 -9.44
C GLY A 34 37.28 -29.47 -8.46
N THR A 35 38.19 -28.82 -7.74
CA THR A 35 38.98 -29.44 -6.65
C THR A 35 38.09 -29.82 -5.46
N PHE A 36 36.99 -29.08 -5.28
CA PHE A 36 36.05 -29.23 -4.17
C PHE A 36 35.07 -30.39 -4.34
N ASN A 37 34.53 -30.60 -5.54
CA ASN A 37 33.68 -31.76 -5.82
C ASN A 37 34.46 -33.08 -5.66
N ASP A 38 35.75 -33.07 -6.02
CA ASP A 38 36.65 -34.22 -5.88
C ASP A 38 36.96 -34.55 -4.41
N LEU A 39 36.99 -33.53 -3.55
CA LEU A 39 37.15 -33.70 -2.10
C LEU A 39 35.88 -34.28 -1.44
N ASN A 40 34.70 -33.76 -1.79
CA ASN A 40 33.43 -34.27 -1.25
C ASN A 40 33.19 -35.73 -1.66
N ALA A 41 33.49 -36.09 -2.90
CA ALA A 41 33.41 -37.48 -3.36
C ALA A 41 34.36 -38.40 -2.57
N ARG A 42 35.56 -37.92 -2.23
CA ARG A 42 36.52 -38.66 -1.41
C ARG A 42 36.09 -38.78 0.06
N ILE A 43 35.49 -37.74 0.63
CA ILE A 43 34.93 -37.80 2.00
C ILE A 43 33.80 -38.85 2.06
N ASP A 44 32.89 -38.83 1.08
CA ASP A 44 31.79 -39.80 0.99
C ASP A 44 32.30 -41.24 0.79
N GLU A 45 33.37 -41.45 0.00
CA GLU A 45 34.02 -42.76 -0.14
C GLU A 45 34.70 -43.23 1.16
N ILE A 46 35.38 -42.32 1.88
CA ILE A 46 36.04 -42.64 3.16
C ILE A 46 34.99 -43.02 4.21
N GLN A 47 33.91 -42.24 4.35
CA GLN A 47 32.83 -42.53 5.31
C GLN A 47 32.15 -43.88 5.04
N LYS A 48 31.88 -44.20 3.76
CA LYS A 48 31.34 -45.51 3.37
C LYS A 48 32.31 -46.67 3.66
N SER A 49 33.61 -46.47 3.46
CA SER A 49 34.64 -47.47 3.78
C SER A 49 34.81 -47.67 5.29
N ASN A 50 34.59 -46.62 6.09
CA ASN A 50 34.77 -46.68 7.53
C ASN A 50 33.60 -47.41 8.22
N HIS A 51 32.36 -47.18 7.80
CA HIS A 51 31.19 -47.90 8.30
C HIS A 51 31.28 -49.42 8.05
N SER A 52 31.62 -49.83 6.82
CA SER A 52 31.72 -51.26 6.46
C SER A 52 32.79 -52.00 7.26
N THR A 53 33.83 -51.30 7.73
CA THR A 53 34.89 -51.89 8.53
C THR A 53 34.55 -51.93 10.03
N LEU A 54 33.79 -50.95 10.55
CA LEU A 54 33.28 -50.98 11.92
C LEU A 54 32.27 -52.11 12.12
N ASP A 55 31.43 -52.38 11.11
CA ASP A 55 30.53 -53.53 11.10
C ASP A 55 31.30 -54.86 11.14
N ALA A 56 32.42 -54.95 10.41
CA ALA A 56 33.30 -56.11 10.45
C ALA A 56 33.97 -56.30 11.83
N LEU A 57 34.44 -55.21 12.45
CA LEU A 57 35.00 -55.24 13.81
C LEU A 57 33.94 -55.68 14.84
N ASN A 58 32.72 -55.13 14.75
CA ASN A 58 31.60 -55.51 15.60
C ASN A 58 31.25 -57.01 15.45
N GLY A 59 31.30 -57.55 14.23
CA GLY A 59 31.14 -58.98 13.98
C GLY A 59 32.22 -59.82 14.66
N GLN A 60 33.49 -59.40 14.57
CA GLN A 60 34.61 -60.08 15.23
C GLN A 60 34.49 -60.05 16.77
N ILE A 61 34.06 -58.92 17.34
CA ILE A 61 33.83 -58.76 18.79
C ILE A 61 32.70 -59.68 19.25
N ALA A 62 31.60 -59.76 18.50
CA ALA A 62 30.47 -60.62 18.83
C ALA A 62 30.86 -62.10 18.82
N GLN A 63 31.61 -62.53 17.80
CA GLN A 63 32.13 -63.89 17.69
C GLN A 63 33.08 -64.22 18.86
N LEU A 64 33.98 -63.30 19.20
CA LEU A 64 34.92 -63.47 20.30
C LEU A 64 34.22 -63.59 21.65
N LYS A 65 33.20 -62.75 21.90
CA LYS A 65 32.38 -62.82 23.12
C LYS A 65 31.64 -64.15 23.23
N GLN A 66 31.12 -64.67 22.12
CA GLN A 66 30.47 -65.98 22.09
C GLN A 66 31.46 -67.11 22.42
N GLN A 67 32.64 -67.09 21.81
CA GLN A 67 33.69 -68.08 22.08
C GLN A 67 34.16 -68.08 23.55
N LEU A 68 34.26 -66.89 24.15
CA LEU A 68 34.55 -66.73 25.59
C LEU A 68 33.44 -67.30 26.47
N ALA A 69 32.17 -67.05 26.14
CA ALA A 69 31.02 -67.56 26.89
C ALA A 69 30.90 -69.10 26.82
N GLU A 70 31.22 -69.68 25.67
CA GLU A 70 31.17 -71.14 25.42
C GLU A 70 32.41 -71.88 25.95
N GLY A 71 33.46 -71.17 26.38
CA GLY A 71 34.72 -71.76 26.86
C GLY A 71 35.55 -72.44 25.76
N THR A 72 35.30 -72.10 24.49
CA THR A 72 35.94 -72.72 23.31
C THR A 72 37.28 -72.10 22.93
N GLN A 73 37.70 -71.03 23.63
CA GLN A 73 38.97 -70.34 23.44
C GLN A 73 39.61 -69.99 24.80
N THR A 74 40.94 -70.09 24.91
CA THR A 74 41.65 -69.74 26.15
C THR A 74 41.65 -68.23 26.36
N ASN A 75 41.49 -67.77 27.62
CA ASN A 75 41.53 -66.35 27.99
C ASN A 75 42.72 -65.60 27.36
N GLN A 76 43.93 -66.19 27.35
CA GLN A 76 45.11 -65.55 26.77
C GLN A 76 44.99 -65.27 25.26
N ALA A 77 44.41 -66.20 24.49
CA ALA A 77 44.20 -66.03 23.05
C ALA A 77 43.16 -64.96 22.75
N SER A 78 42.09 -64.89 23.54
CA SER A 78 41.05 -63.87 23.41
C SER A 78 41.55 -62.48 23.82
N LEU A 79 42.37 -62.38 24.86
CA LEU A 79 43.02 -61.12 25.26
C LEU A 79 43.98 -60.59 24.18
N ASN A 80 44.71 -61.48 23.50
CA ASN A 80 45.53 -61.10 22.36
C ASN A 80 44.68 -60.57 21.19
N GLN A 81 43.50 -61.16 20.93
CA GLN A 81 42.59 -60.66 19.90
C GLN A 81 41.95 -59.31 20.27
N LEU A 82 41.51 -59.13 21.52
CA LEU A 82 41.03 -57.82 22.03
C LEU A 82 42.12 -56.75 21.92
N THR A 83 43.38 -57.10 22.19
CA THR A 83 44.53 -56.20 22.03
C THR A 83 44.65 -55.66 20.60
N VAL A 84 44.44 -56.52 19.60
CA VAL A 84 44.48 -56.17 18.17
C VAL A 84 43.27 -55.31 17.79
N LEU A 85 42.08 -55.66 18.25
CA LEU A 85 40.85 -54.90 17.98
C LEU A 85 40.91 -53.49 18.57
N ILE A 86 41.40 -53.33 19.80
CA ILE A 86 41.61 -52.03 20.43
C ILE A 86 42.64 -51.20 19.64
N ALA A 87 43.73 -51.81 19.16
CA ALA A 87 44.73 -51.11 18.34
C ALA A 87 44.15 -50.57 17.03
N GLU A 88 43.22 -51.30 16.40
CA GLU A 88 42.54 -50.83 15.20
C GLU A 88 41.55 -49.69 15.50
N LEU A 89 40.86 -49.72 16.64
CA LEU A 89 40.01 -48.61 17.07
C LEU A 89 40.82 -47.36 17.44
N GLU A 90 41.97 -47.52 18.10
CA GLU A 90 42.90 -46.42 18.39
C GLU A 90 43.36 -45.74 17.09
N LYS A 91 43.76 -46.53 16.09
CA LYS A 91 44.16 -46.04 14.77
C LYS A 91 43.02 -45.28 14.08
N ARG A 92 41.78 -45.77 14.17
CA ARG A 92 40.61 -45.10 13.59
C ARG A 92 40.28 -43.80 14.30
N ALA A 93 40.36 -43.77 15.63
CA ALA A 93 40.20 -42.53 16.39
C ALA A 93 41.26 -41.49 15.99
N ASP A 94 42.50 -41.92 15.74
CA ASP A 94 43.57 -41.05 15.22
C ASP A 94 43.31 -40.54 13.79
N GLU A 95 42.86 -41.42 12.89
CA GLU A 95 42.51 -41.05 11.52
C GLU A 95 41.33 -40.08 11.48
N LYS A 96 40.31 -40.31 12.31
CA LYS A 96 39.17 -39.41 12.48
C LYS A 96 39.62 -38.05 13.02
N GLY A 97 40.44 -38.02 14.08
CA GLY A 97 40.97 -36.77 14.63
C GLY A 97 41.77 -35.96 13.61
N LYS A 98 42.59 -36.62 12.76
CA LYS A 98 43.31 -35.95 11.67
C LYS A 98 42.38 -35.41 10.58
N THR A 99 41.34 -36.17 10.25
CA THR A 99 40.35 -35.80 9.23
C THR A 99 39.53 -34.59 9.69
N ASP A 100 39.06 -34.60 10.94
CA ASP A 100 38.33 -33.48 11.54
C ASP A 100 39.20 -32.22 11.58
N GLN A 101 40.47 -32.33 12.00
CA GLN A 101 41.41 -31.21 12.00
C GLN A 101 41.68 -30.62 10.60
N GLU A 102 41.79 -31.46 9.57
CA GLU A 102 41.98 -31.01 8.20
C GLU A 102 40.73 -30.29 7.68
N THR A 103 39.55 -30.85 7.92
CA THR A 103 38.28 -30.23 7.50
C THR A 103 38.06 -28.90 8.22
N ILE A 104 38.33 -28.82 9.52
CA ILE A 104 38.29 -27.58 10.31
C ILE A 104 39.23 -26.53 9.73
N ARG A 105 40.46 -26.90 9.37
CA ARG A 105 41.44 -25.99 8.77
C ARG A 105 40.92 -25.44 7.44
N GLN A 106 40.32 -26.29 6.61
CA GLN A 106 39.75 -25.88 5.31
C GLN A 106 38.55 -24.95 5.47
N LEU A 107 37.61 -25.26 6.36
CA LEU A 107 36.45 -24.40 6.65
C LEU A 107 36.90 -23.05 7.22
N THR A 108 37.86 -23.06 8.15
CA THR A 108 38.45 -21.84 8.73
C THR A 108 39.11 -20.96 7.67
N GLY A 109 39.86 -21.56 6.73
CA GLY A 109 40.48 -20.85 5.61
C GLY A 109 39.45 -20.20 4.68
N ARG A 110 38.38 -20.93 4.33
CA ARG A 110 37.30 -20.40 3.46
C ARG A 110 36.52 -19.26 4.11
N ILE A 111 36.29 -19.33 5.43
CA ILE A 111 35.66 -18.23 6.17
C ILE A 111 36.59 -17.01 6.19
N ALA A 112 37.89 -17.19 6.42
CA ALA A 112 38.86 -16.09 6.37
C ALA A 112 38.96 -15.44 4.98
N GLU A 113 38.87 -16.22 3.90
CA GLU A 113 38.80 -15.70 2.53
C GLU A 113 37.55 -14.83 2.30
N LEU A 114 36.42 -15.17 2.93
CA LEU A 114 35.20 -14.38 2.85
C LEU A 114 35.26 -13.10 3.68
N GLU A 115 35.84 -13.16 4.89
CA GLU A 115 36.05 -12.00 5.77
C GLU A 115 36.94 -10.93 5.12
N GLY A 116 37.85 -11.31 4.21
CA GLY A 116 38.73 -10.40 3.48
C GLY A 116 38.16 -9.78 2.19
N LYS A 117 36.92 -10.09 1.80
CA LYS A 117 36.33 -9.61 0.52
C LYS A 117 35.45 -8.38 0.70
N SER A 118 35.57 -7.43 -0.23
CA SER A 118 34.75 -6.22 -0.29
C SER A 118 33.26 -6.53 -0.52
N THR A 119 32.37 -5.84 0.19
CA THR A 119 30.89 -5.96 0.10
C THR A 119 30.27 -4.84 -0.72
N THR A 120 31.01 -4.28 -1.70
CA THR A 120 30.59 -3.08 -2.43
C THR A 120 29.90 -3.34 -3.76
N ASP A 121 29.96 -4.57 -4.30
CA ASP A 121 29.35 -4.93 -5.60
C ASP A 121 28.47 -6.19 -5.51
N GLN A 122 27.31 -6.16 -6.17
CA GLN A 122 26.28 -7.20 -6.05
C GLN A 122 26.69 -8.54 -6.65
N SER A 123 27.50 -8.56 -7.72
CA SER A 123 27.98 -9.84 -8.27
C SER A 123 28.87 -10.58 -7.27
N THR A 124 29.64 -9.81 -6.51
CA THR A 124 30.49 -10.31 -5.42
C THR A 124 29.65 -10.77 -4.23
N ILE A 125 28.62 -10.00 -3.85
CA ILE A 125 27.70 -10.35 -2.74
C ILE A 125 26.87 -11.61 -3.04
N GLU A 126 26.32 -11.75 -4.24
CA GLU A 126 25.56 -12.96 -4.61
C GLU A 126 26.47 -14.19 -4.67
N ALA A 127 27.70 -14.03 -5.14
CA ALA A 127 28.72 -15.08 -5.04
C ALA A 127 29.04 -15.42 -3.57
N GLN A 128 29.14 -14.42 -2.68
CA GLN A 128 29.36 -14.61 -1.25
C GLN A 128 28.16 -15.31 -0.57
N LYS A 129 26.91 -14.95 -0.90
CA LYS A 129 25.70 -15.61 -0.37
C LYS A 129 25.63 -17.07 -0.78
N LYS A 130 25.92 -17.39 -2.05
CA LYS A 130 25.98 -18.77 -2.53
C LYS A 130 27.08 -19.56 -1.81
N LEU A 131 28.23 -18.93 -1.57
CA LEU A 131 29.33 -19.56 -0.85
C LEU A 131 29.02 -19.75 0.65
N LEU A 132 28.31 -18.83 1.29
CA LEU A 132 27.84 -18.93 2.68
C LEU A 132 26.81 -20.06 2.85
N ALA A 133 25.86 -20.18 1.94
CA ALA A 133 24.90 -21.29 1.94
C ALA A 133 25.61 -22.66 1.78
N GLN A 134 26.63 -22.71 0.91
CA GLN A 134 27.46 -23.89 0.77
C GLN A 134 28.29 -24.18 2.03
N LEU A 135 28.87 -23.15 2.66
CA LEU A 135 29.63 -23.27 3.91
C LEU A 135 28.79 -23.84 5.06
N ARG A 136 27.51 -23.46 5.16
CA ARG A 136 26.58 -24.07 6.12
C ARG A 136 26.39 -25.56 5.86
N THR A 137 26.09 -25.90 4.61
CA THR A 137 25.92 -27.31 4.21
C THR A 137 27.19 -28.12 4.49
N ASP A 138 28.36 -27.53 4.25
CA ASP A 138 29.64 -28.20 4.47
C ASP A 138 29.99 -28.31 5.96
N LEU A 139 29.68 -27.29 6.77
CA LEU A 139 29.89 -27.32 8.22
C LEU A 139 29.01 -28.40 8.88
N ASP A 140 27.76 -28.51 8.45
CA ASP A 140 26.82 -29.55 8.92
C ASP A 140 27.30 -30.96 8.57
N LYS A 141 27.92 -31.14 7.39
CA LYS A 141 28.47 -32.44 6.95
C LYS A 141 29.83 -32.77 7.57
N ALA A 142 30.69 -31.76 7.71
CA ALA A 142 32.08 -31.90 8.13
C ALA A 142 32.24 -32.49 9.53
N LEU A 143 31.24 -32.33 10.39
CA LEU A 143 31.34 -32.62 11.81
C LEU A 143 30.17 -33.47 12.30
N ASP A 144 29.72 -34.38 11.43
CA ASP A 144 28.77 -35.43 11.77
C ASP A 144 29.34 -36.32 12.91
N PRO A 145 28.68 -36.37 14.09
CA PRO A 145 29.15 -37.17 15.22
C PRO A 145 28.96 -38.68 15.02
N THR A 146 28.30 -39.11 13.94
CA THR A 146 27.93 -40.51 13.69
C THR A 146 29.12 -41.48 13.83
N GLU A 147 30.28 -41.16 13.25
CA GLU A 147 31.46 -42.03 13.31
C GLU A 147 32.08 -42.10 14.71
N ILE A 148 32.17 -40.96 15.43
CA ILE A 148 32.67 -40.92 16.82
C ILE A 148 31.72 -41.71 17.74
N ASN A 149 30.41 -41.57 17.55
CA ASN A 149 29.40 -42.31 18.30
C ASN A 149 29.50 -43.82 18.01
N ALA A 150 29.69 -44.22 16.75
CA ALA A 150 29.88 -45.62 16.37
C ALA A 150 31.17 -46.23 16.97
N LEU A 151 32.25 -45.44 17.04
CA LEU A 151 33.49 -45.85 17.72
C LEU A 151 33.24 -46.06 19.23
N LYS A 152 32.55 -45.13 19.91
CA LYS A 152 32.18 -45.26 21.33
C LYS A 152 31.33 -46.50 21.59
N GLU A 153 30.36 -46.78 20.72
CA GLU A 153 29.52 -47.98 20.82
C GLU A 153 30.36 -49.27 20.67
N THR A 154 31.27 -49.29 19.71
CA THR A 154 32.16 -50.44 19.46
C THR A 154 33.10 -50.69 20.63
N ILE A 155 33.61 -49.63 21.27
CA ILE A 155 34.40 -49.74 22.51
C ILE A 155 33.56 -50.35 23.64
N GLY A 156 32.29 -49.95 23.79
CA GLY A 156 31.38 -50.54 24.76
C GLY A 156 31.19 -52.05 24.55
N LYS A 157 31.17 -52.50 23.29
CA LYS A 157 31.11 -53.93 22.95
C LYS A 157 32.42 -54.67 23.30
N ILE A 158 33.58 -54.04 23.09
CA ILE A 158 34.88 -54.58 23.53
C ILE A 158 34.92 -54.72 25.05
N GLN A 159 34.48 -53.71 25.80
CA GLN A 159 34.41 -53.78 27.26
C GLN A 159 33.54 -54.94 27.71
N ALA A 160 32.35 -55.11 27.12
CA ALA A 160 31.47 -56.23 27.45
C ALA A 160 32.06 -57.62 27.09
N ALA A 161 32.92 -57.70 26.06
CA ALA A 161 33.65 -58.92 25.74
C ALA A 161 34.78 -59.18 26.75
N LEU A 162 35.49 -58.14 27.17
CA LEU A 162 36.53 -58.21 28.20
C LEU A 162 35.95 -58.66 29.56
N ASP A 163 34.79 -58.14 29.95
CA ASP A 163 34.07 -58.52 31.18
C ASP A 163 33.65 -60.00 31.20
N THR A 164 33.54 -60.63 30.02
CA THR A 164 33.19 -62.07 29.88
C THR A 164 34.43 -62.96 30.07
N ALA A 165 35.64 -62.42 29.94
CA ALA A 165 36.87 -63.18 30.17
C ALA A 165 37.09 -63.43 31.67
N LYS A 166 37.25 -64.70 32.08
CA LYS A 166 37.43 -65.06 33.49
C LYS A 166 38.86 -64.79 33.94
N ALA A 167 39.08 -63.96 34.94
CA ALA A 167 40.42 -63.72 35.48
C ALA A 167 40.98 -64.95 36.18
N ASP A 168 42.17 -65.41 35.76
CA ASP A 168 43.05 -66.27 36.56
C ASP A 168 44.31 -65.48 36.97
N THR A 169 45.12 -66.07 37.85
CA THR A 169 46.35 -65.42 38.34
C THR A 169 47.37 -65.10 37.24
N THR A 170 47.22 -65.68 36.03
CA THR A 170 48.13 -65.44 34.90
C THR A 170 47.63 -64.38 33.90
N THR A 171 46.35 -64.01 33.94
CA THR A 171 45.71 -63.11 32.96
C THR A 171 45.20 -61.78 33.54
N ALA A 172 45.17 -61.63 34.88
CA ALA A 172 44.71 -60.41 35.56
C ALA A 172 45.45 -59.13 35.11
N ASP A 173 46.78 -59.16 34.98
CA ASP A 173 47.58 -58.02 34.51
C ASP A 173 47.27 -57.63 33.06
N ALA A 174 46.94 -58.61 32.21
CA ALA A 174 46.63 -58.38 30.81
C ALA A 174 45.22 -57.77 30.64
N ILE A 175 44.24 -58.21 31.44
CA ILE A 175 42.90 -57.60 31.49
C ILE A 175 43.02 -56.13 31.94
N LYS A 176 43.76 -55.87 33.03
CA LYS A 176 43.94 -54.52 33.55
C LYS A 176 44.55 -53.56 32.52
N LYS A 177 45.56 -54.02 31.77
CA LYS A 177 46.17 -53.24 30.66
C LYS A 177 45.19 -52.91 29.54
N LEU A 178 44.24 -53.80 29.23
CA LEU A 178 43.23 -53.55 28.21
C LEU A 178 42.15 -52.58 28.70
N GLU A 179 41.73 -52.67 29.97
CA GLU A 179 40.83 -51.69 30.59
C GLU A 179 41.44 -50.28 30.56
N ASP A 180 42.72 -50.15 30.90
CA ASP A 180 43.41 -48.85 30.89
C ASP A 180 43.48 -48.27 29.46
N ARG A 181 43.73 -49.10 28.43
CA ARG A 181 43.69 -48.67 27.02
C ARG A 181 42.29 -48.29 26.55
N ILE A 182 41.26 -49.01 26.97
CA ILE A 182 39.86 -48.67 26.68
C ILE A 182 39.53 -47.29 27.28
N ALA A 183 39.90 -47.05 28.54
CA ALA A 183 39.69 -45.77 29.20
C ALA A 183 40.43 -44.62 28.50
N GLU A 184 41.68 -44.83 28.07
CA GLU A 184 42.46 -43.85 27.31
C GLU A 184 41.78 -43.52 25.96
N LEU A 185 41.32 -44.54 25.24
CA LEU A 185 40.63 -44.37 23.96
C LEU A 185 39.28 -43.64 24.11
N GLN A 186 38.51 -43.95 25.17
CA GLN A 186 37.28 -43.23 25.50
C GLN A 186 37.56 -41.75 25.77
N GLY A 187 38.56 -41.45 26.61
CA GLY A 187 38.96 -40.06 26.91
C GLY A 187 39.41 -39.30 25.66
N LYS A 188 40.07 -39.97 24.72
CA LYS A 188 40.46 -39.40 23.42
C LYS A 188 39.26 -39.04 22.55
N LEU A 189 38.26 -39.93 22.45
CA LEU A 189 37.03 -39.67 21.69
C LEU A 189 36.17 -38.57 22.33
N ASP A 190 36.13 -38.49 23.66
CA ASP A 190 35.46 -37.40 24.37
C ASP A 190 36.14 -36.05 24.11
N THR A 191 37.48 -36.02 24.18
CA THR A 191 38.27 -34.83 23.83
C THR A 191 38.01 -34.38 22.40
N LEU A 192 37.96 -35.31 21.44
CA LEU A 192 37.60 -35.01 20.05
C LEU A 192 36.17 -34.46 19.92
N THR A 193 35.21 -35.03 20.66
CA THR A 193 33.82 -34.56 20.67
C THR A 193 33.72 -33.10 21.14
N THR A 194 34.34 -32.78 22.28
CA THR A 194 34.32 -31.43 22.86
C THR A 194 35.08 -30.43 22.01
N ALA A 195 36.22 -30.81 21.42
CA ALA A 195 36.98 -29.96 20.50
C ALA A 195 36.14 -29.62 19.25
N ASN A 196 35.48 -30.61 18.65
CA ASN A 196 34.62 -30.39 17.49
C ASN A 196 33.44 -29.47 17.84
N GLN A 197 32.75 -29.69 18.95
CA GLN A 197 31.63 -28.82 19.39
C GLN A 197 32.05 -27.37 19.62
N THR A 198 33.20 -27.15 20.29
CA THR A 198 33.72 -25.80 20.56
C THR A 198 34.04 -25.06 19.26
N ILE A 199 34.67 -25.76 18.31
CA ILE A 199 35.05 -25.20 17.02
C ILE A 199 33.81 -24.91 16.16
N ILE A 200 32.79 -25.78 16.18
CA ILE A 200 31.50 -25.53 15.50
C ILE A 200 30.87 -24.24 16.00
N GLY A 201 30.82 -24.03 17.33
CA GLY A 201 30.27 -22.80 17.91
C GLY A 201 30.98 -21.56 17.37
N ALA A 202 32.32 -21.57 17.37
CA ALA A 202 33.11 -20.45 16.88
C ALA A 202 32.97 -20.21 15.36
N LEU A 203 32.89 -21.27 14.54
CA LEU A 203 32.67 -21.13 13.09
C LEU A 203 31.25 -20.65 12.78
N ASN A 204 30.24 -21.08 13.55
CA ASN A 204 28.86 -20.62 13.42
C ASN A 204 28.72 -19.13 13.73
N GLU A 205 29.38 -18.63 14.78
CA GLU A 205 29.39 -17.20 15.10
C GLU A 205 30.00 -16.36 13.98
N ARG A 206 31.10 -16.83 13.37
CA ARG A 206 31.74 -16.14 12.24
C ARG A 206 30.89 -16.16 10.98
N ILE A 207 30.25 -17.29 10.66
CA ILE A 207 29.30 -17.38 9.54
C ILE A 207 28.11 -16.44 9.77
N ALA A 208 27.57 -16.38 10.99
CA ALA A 208 26.49 -15.47 11.33
C ALA A 208 26.88 -13.99 11.14
N ALA A 209 28.08 -13.61 11.56
CA ALA A 209 28.61 -12.26 11.34
C ALA A 209 28.75 -11.91 9.85
N LEU A 210 29.30 -12.84 9.04
CA LEU A 210 29.40 -12.67 7.59
C LEU A 210 28.02 -12.54 6.93
N GLU A 211 27.03 -13.30 7.40
CA GLU A 211 25.67 -13.21 6.90
C GLU A 211 25.01 -11.87 7.21
N ASP A 212 25.23 -11.34 8.40
CA ASP A 212 24.73 -10.01 8.75
C ASP A 212 25.39 -8.93 7.89
N MET A 213 26.68 -9.09 7.53
CA MET A 213 27.35 -8.19 6.58
C MET A 213 26.73 -8.23 5.17
N VAL A 214 26.38 -9.40 4.62
CA VAL A 214 25.72 -9.50 3.30
C VAL A 214 24.20 -9.27 3.33
N LYS A 215 23.54 -9.29 4.49
CA LYS A 215 22.13 -8.91 4.66
C LYS A 215 21.91 -7.40 4.56
N GLY A 216 22.93 -6.58 4.84
CA GLY A 216 22.84 -5.11 4.86
C GLY A 216 22.89 -4.41 3.51
N VAL A 217 22.93 -5.15 2.39
CA VAL A 217 23.10 -4.55 1.06
C VAL A 217 21.76 -3.97 0.60
N ALA A 218 21.70 -2.64 0.53
CA ALA A 218 20.61 -1.89 -0.10
C ALA A 218 20.33 -2.42 -1.52
N PRO A 219 19.12 -2.23 -2.09
CA PRO A 219 18.88 -2.53 -3.50
C PRO A 219 20.00 -1.94 -4.36
N ILE A 220 20.41 -2.62 -5.45
CA ILE A 220 21.18 -1.92 -6.50
C ILE A 220 20.33 -0.72 -6.86
N THR A 221 20.86 0.48 -6.65
CA THR A 221 20.24 1.69 -7.18
C THR A 221 20.35 1.59 -8.69
N GLN A 222 19.28 1.17 -9.34
CA GLN A 222 19.14 1.27 -10.79
C GLN A 222 18.65 2.68 -11.12
N GLU A 223 19.08 3.21 -12.27
CA GLU A 223 18.60 4.48 -12.81
C GLU A 223 17.19 4.31 -13.38
N LEU A 224 16.20 4.04 -12.54
CA LEU A 224 14.82 3.74 -12.93
C LEU A 224 14.03 4.99 -13.29
N ALA A 225 14.43 6.15 -12.78
CA ALA A 225 13.81 7.44 -13.09
C ALA A 225 13.88 7.77 -14.60
N GLN A 226 14.82 7.20 -15.34
CA GLN A 226 14.91 7.34 -16.79
C GLN A 226 13.71 6.70 -17.54
N TYR A 227 13.07 5.68 -16.95
CA TYR A 227 11.90 5.01 -17.53
C TYR A 227 10.61 5.79 -17.29
N VAL A 228 10.61 6.80 -16.42
CA VAL A 228 9.41 7.60 -16.18
C VAL A 228 9.10 8.45 -17.42
N ASN A 229 7.84 8.39 -17.85
CA ASN A 229 7.26 9.26 -18.87
C ASN A 229 6.18 10.13 -18.21
N THR A 230 6.48 11.40 -17.93
CA THR A 230 5.51 12.30 -17.26
C THR A 230 4.41 12.80 -18.20
N LEU A 231 4.53 12.54 -19.51
CA LEU A 231 3.51 12.87 -20.51
C LEU A 231 2.40 11.81 -20.61
N ARG A 232 2.61 10.65 -19.97
CA ARG A 232 1.66 9.54 -19.98
C ARG A 232 0.33 9.97 -19.37
N GLY A 233 -0.71 9.90 -20.20
CA GLY A 233 -2.09 10.29 -19.89
C GLY A 233 -2.46 11.77 -20.13
N ALA A 234 -1.57 12.56 -20.72
CA ALA A 234 -1.84 13.97 -21.06
C ALA A 234 -2.58 14.16 -22.40
N ASN A 235 -2.82 13.08 -23.16
CA ASN A 235 -3.73 13.07 -24.30
C ASN A 235 -5.17 12.88 -23.83
N SER A 236 -5.65 13.86 -23.08
CA SER A 236 -6.96 13.87 -22.43
C SER A 236 -7.68 15.20 -22.63
N SER A 237 -9.01 15.17 -22.61
CA SER A 237 -9.87 16.34 -22.57
C SER A 237 -11.06 16.07 -21.65
N GLY A 238 -11.86 17.10 -21.35
CA GLY A 238 -13.07 16.92 -20.54
C GLY A 238 -14.15 16.01 -21.16
N ASP A 239 -14.04 15.67 -22.45
CA ASP A 239 -15.02 14.80 -23.14
C ASP A 239 -14.62 13.32 -23.18
N PHE A 240 -13.31 13.02 -23.08
CA PHE A 240 -12.74 11.68 -23.10
C PHE A 240 -11.31 11.74 -22.54
N THR A 241 -11.04 10.96 -21.50
CA THR A 241 -9.76 10.96 -20.79
C THR A 241 -8.92 9.71 -21.07
N ARG A 242 -7.61 9.92 -21.03
CA ARG A 242 -6.58 8.88 -21.02
C ARG A 242 -5.68 9.02 -19.79
N GLY A 243 -6.17 9.70 -18.76
CA GLY A 243 -5.54 9.90 -17.47
C GLY A 243 -5.76 11.30 -16.88
N ASN A 244 -6.20 12.28 -17.69
CA ASN A 244 -6.28 13.72 -17.33
C ASN A 244 -5.06 14.25 -16.59
N THR A 245 -3.87 13.78 -17.00
CA THR A 245 -2.62 14.16 -16.35
C THR A 245 -1.92 15.31 -17.07
N PHE A 246 -0.91 15.87 -16.40
CA PHE A 246 0.05 16.81 -16.99
C PHE A 246 1.49 16.41 -16.62
N PRO A 247 2.50 16.86 -17.38
CA PRO A 247 3.90 16.55 -17.13
C PRO A 247 4.48 17.31 -15.93
N ALA A 248 4.21 16.80 -14.73
CA ALA A 248 4.72 17.36 -13.48
C ALA A 248 6.19 16.95 -13.23
N THR A 249 7.10 17.93 -13.29
CA THR A 249 8.49 17.79 -12.85
C THR A 249 8.55 18.22 -11.38
N ALA A 250 8.84 17.28 -10.49
CA ALA A 250 8.64 17.43 -9.05
C ALA A 250 9.48 16.43 -8.25
N LEU A 251 9.58 16.60 -6.93
CA LEU A 251 10.00 15.52 -6.02
C LEU A 251 8.80 14.63 -5.63
N PRO A 252 9.03 13.39 -5.15
CA PRO A 252 7.95 12.56 -4.62
C PRO A 252 7.19 13.28 -3.50
N PHE A 253 5.86 13.33 -3.60
CA PHE A 253 4.95 14.06 -2.69
C PHE A 253 5.28 15.56 -2.54
N GLY A 254 5.93 16.12 -3.56
CA GLY A 254 6.55 17.44 -3.48
C GLY A 254 5.55 18.57 -3.27
N PHE A 255 6.02 19.66 -2.67
CA PHE A 255 5.26 20.88 -2.45
C PHE A 255 4.87 21.54 -3.78
N ASN A 256 5.84 21.75 -4.69
CA ASN A 256 5.59 22.36 -6.01
C ASN A 256 5.63 21.33 -7.14
N PHE A 257 4.74 21.51 -8.12
CA PHE A 257 4.88 20.88 -9.43
C PHE A 257 5.25 21.92 -10.49
N TRP A 258 6.28 21.60 -11.29
CA TRP A 258 6.71 22.41 -12.42
C TRP A 258 6.31 21.76 -13.74
N THR A 259 5.68 22.51 -14.64
CA THR A 259 5.09 21.96 -15.87
C THR A 259 5.14 22.95 -17.03
N PRO A 260 5.30 22.50 -18.29
CA PRO A 260 4.92 23.29 -19.46
C PRO A 260 3.41 23.56 -19.50
N VAL A 261 3.03 24.62 -20.22
CA VAL A 261 1.66 25.09 -20.45
C VAL A 261 1.48 25.35 -21.95
N ASN A 262 0.50 24.70 -22.57
CA ASN A 262 0.20 24.85 -24.00
C ASN A 262 -1.23 25.30 -24.31
N ARG A 263 -2.01 25.58 -23.27
CA ARG A 263 -3.38 26.10 -23.38
C ARG A 263 -3.60 27.28 -22.43
N ASP A 264 -4.39 28.24 -22.89
CA ASP A 264 -4.89 29.33 -22.04
C ASP A 264 -6.15 28.87 -21.31
N ASP A 265 -5.95 27.92 -20.41
CA ASP A 265 -6.98 27.27 -19.60
C ASP A 265 -6.40 27.06 -18.21
N ASN A 266 -7.17 27.30 -17.15
CA ASN A 266 -6.65 27.12 -15.80
C ASN A 266 -6.62 25.64 -15.38
N ASN A 267 -7.49 24.80 -15.94
CA ASN A 267 -7.71 23.43 -15.49
C ASN A 267 -7.18 22.39 -16.51
N TRP A 268 -7.29 22.66 -17.81
CA TRP A 268 -6.61 21.89 -18.85
C TRP A 268 -5.48 22.71 -19.50
N PHE A 269 -4.55 23.19 -18.68
CA PHE A 269 -3.42 24.02 -19.12
C PHE A 269 -2.40 23.27 -20.01
N TYR A 270 -2.40 21.93 -19.97
CA TYR A 270 -1.57 21.09 -20.82
C TYR A 270 -2.41 19.96 -21.44
N GLN A 271 -2.36 19.82 -22.77
CA GLN A 271 -2.99 18.71 -23.50
C GLN A 271 -2.19 18.33 -24.75
N PHE A 272 -2.24 17.07 -25.18
CA PHE A 272 -1.57 16.67 -26.43
C PHE A 272 -2.30 17.14 -27.70
N LYS A 273 -3.63 17.04 -27.71
CA LYS A 273 -4.48 17.37 -28.84
C LYS A 273 -5.63 18.29 -28.41
N SER A 274 -6.16 19.09 -29.33
CA SER A 274 -7.27 20.01 -29.07
C SER A 274 -8.61 19.31 -28.77
N SER A 275 -8.75 18.06 -29.19
CA SER A 275 -9.84 17.16 -28.85
C SER A 275 -9.31 15.72 -28.80
N THR A 276 -9.85 14.91 -27.90
CA THR A 276 -9.52 13.50 -27.69
C THR A 276 -10.74 12.59 -27.84
N ASN A 277 -11.91 13.17 -28.11
CA ASN A 277 -13.17 12.45 -28.21
C ASN A 277 -13.18 11.56 -29.47
N PRO A 278 -13.17 10.22 -29.32
CA PRO A 278 -13.18 9.31 -30.46
C PRO A 278 -14.50 9.37 -31.26
N ASP A 279 -15.59 9.78 -30.62
CA ASP A 279 -16.93 9.84 -31.23
C ASP A 279 -17.13 11.12 -32.08
N ALA A 280 -16.21 12.10 -31.98
CA ALA A 280 -16.32 13.38 -32.67
C ALA A 280 -15.94 13.32 -34.17
N GLY A 281 -15.47 12.18 -34.67
CA GLY A 281 -15.10 11.99 -36.09
C GLY A 281 -13.89 12.82 -36.56
N ASN A 282 -13.18 13.50 -35.65
CA ASN A 282 -11.96 14.25 -35.89
C ASN A 282 -10.98 13.97 -34.75
N GLU A 283 -9.74 13.56 -35.08
CA GLU A 283 -8.71 13.21 -34.09
C GLU A 283 -8.11 14.40 -33.33
N GLY A 284 -8.62 15.62 -33.54
CA GLY A 284 -8.08 16.84 -32.96
C GLY A 284 -6.74 17.24 -33.59
N THR A 285 -6.33 18.49 -33.36
CA THR A 285 -5.04 19.01 -33.82
C THR A 285 -4.00 18.86 -32.72
N VAL A 286 -2.80 18.40 -33.05
CA VAL A 286 -1.68 18.37 -32.11
C VAL A 286 -1.38 19.78 -31.61
N LEU A 287 -1.23 19.93 -30.29
CA LEU A 287 -0.84 21.19 -29.65
C LEU A 287 0.68 21.22 -29.52
N ASP A 288 1.32 21.95 -30.43
CA ASP A 288 2.78 22.01 -30.64
C ASP A 288 3.39 23.37 -30.26
N LYS A 289 2.71 24.13 -29.39
CA LYS A 289 3.19 25.41 -28.89
C LYS A 289 3.18 25.45 -27.37
N ILE A 290 4.24 25.93 -26.74
CA ILE A 290 4.26 26.24 -25.31
C ILE A 290 4.13 27.75 -25.13
N MET A 291 3.24 28.19 -24.25
CA MET A 291 3.03 29.61 -23.92
C MET A 291 3.58 30.01 -22.56
N ALA A 292 3.90 29.03 -21.70
CA ALA A 292 4.59 29.23 -20.45
C ALA A 292 5.16 27.90 -19.91
N PHE A 293 6.09 28.01 -18.97
CA PHE A 293 6.35 27.03 -17.91
C PHE A 293 5.72 27.58 -16.63
N ALA A 294 5.23 26.72 -15.75
CA ALA A 294 4.54 27.17 -14.55
C ALA A 294 4.83 26.29 -13.33
N VAL A 295 4.77 26.91 -12.16
CA VAL A 295 4.48 26.21 -10.91
C VAL A 295 2.97 26.11 -10.73
N VAL A 296 2.47 24.93 -10.36
CA VAL A 296 1.04 24.60 -10.24
C VAL A 296 0.80 23.65 -9.07
N HIS A 297 -0.46 23.57 -8.61
CA HIS A 297 -0.88 22.70 -7.50
C HIS A 297 -2.21 21.99 -7.79
N MET A 298 -2.44 21.64 -9.05
CA MET A 298 -3.68 21.01 -9.51
C MET A 298 -3.66 19.49 -9.27
N PRO A 299 -4.58 18.93 -8.46
CA PRO A 299 -4.71 17.48 -8.28
C PRO A 299 -5.41 16.78 -9.44
N SER A 300 -6.41 17.45 -10.01
CA SER A 300 -7.16 17.02 -11.18
C SER A 300 -7.74 18.27 -11.85
N PRO A 301 -8.05 18.24 -13.15
CA PRO A 301 -8.69 19.36 -13.82
C PRO A 301 -10.11 19.64 -13.28
N TRP A 302 -10.75 18.66 -12.66
CA TRP A 302 -12.08 18.79 -12.05
C TRP A 302 -12.07 19.61 -10.75
N ILE A 303 -11.00 19.50 -9.97
CA ILE A 303 -10.78 20.30 -8.74
C ILE A 303 -10.12 21.64 -9.09
N GLY A 304 -9.33 21.66 -10.16
CA GLY A 304 -8.75 22.86 -10.75
C GLY A 304 -7.39 23.26 -10.16
N ASN A 305 -6.71 24.12 -10.92
CA ASN A 305 -5.41 24.65 -10.55
C ASN A 305 -5.53 25.85 -9.60
N ARG A 306 -4.46 26.10 -8.85
CA ARG A 306 -4.31 27.17 -7.87
C ARG A 306 -2.84 27.48 -7.62
N GLN A 307 -2.59 28.56 -6.87
CA GLN A 307 -1.27 28.86 -6.31
C GLN A 307 -0.16 28.77 -7.37
N SER A 308 -0.27 29.58 -8.42
CA SER A 308 0.54 29.41 -9.62
C SER A 308 1.32 30.65 -10.01
N LEU A 309 2.41 30.45 -10.74
CA LEU A 309 3.16 31.50 -11.44
C LEU A 309 3.62 30.96 -12.79
N GLN A 310 3.47 31.75 -13.85
CA GLN A 310 3.92 31.43 -15.22
C GLN A 310 5.24 32.14 -15.52
N ILE A 311 6.13 31.47 -16.24
CA ILE A 311 7.46 31.90 -16.66
C ILE A 311 7.65 31.52 -18.13
N MET A 312 8.04 32.44 -18.99
CA MET A 312 8.27 32.16 -20.41
C MET A 312 9.47 32.92 -20.96
N PRO A 313 10.48 32.28 -21.56
CA PRO A 313 11.44 32.99 -22.39
C PRO A 313 10.75 33.48 -23.67
N ILE A 314 10.81 34.79 -23.95
CA ILE A 314 10.16 35.40 -25.12
C ILE A 314 11.19 36.02 -26.06
N SER A 315 10.93 35.93 -27.36
CA SER A 315 11.83 36.49 -28.39
C SER A 315 11.64 38.00 -28.60
N ASP A 316 10.45 38.52 -28.31
CA ASP A 316 10.08 39.92 -28.50
C ASP A 316 9.43 40.48 -27.21
N PRO A 317 10.08 41.42 -26.49
CA PRO A 317 9.56 41.99 -25.25
C PRO A 317 8.27 42.82 -25.44
N SER A 318 7.86 43.12 -26.68
CA SER A 318 6.58 43.78 -26.98
C SER A 318 5.40 42.79 -27.08
N VAL A 319 5.66 41.50 -27.31
CA VAL A 319 4.64 40.46 -27.48
C VAL A 319 4.48 39.67 -26.19
N THR A 320 3.44 39.99 -25.41
CA THR A 320 3.23 39.38 -24.08
C THR A 320 1.87 38.73 -23.86
N THR A 321 0.96 38.83 -24.84
CA THR A 321 -0.27 38.04 -24.82
C THR A 321 0.07 36.55 -24.86
N LYS A 322 -0.71 35.71 -24.17
CA LYS A 322 -0.48 34.26 -24.09
C LYS A 322 -0.39 33.59 -25.48
N SER A 323 -1.29 33.95 -26.39
CA SER A 323 -1.27 33.45 -27.77
C SER A 323 -0.10 33.99 -28.59
N GLY A 324 0.29 35.26 -28.39
CA GLY A 324 1.36 35.91 -29.12
C GLY A 324 2.75 35.40 -28.73
N ARG A 325 2.97 35.12 -27.44
CA ARG A 325 4.25 34.63 -26.90
C ARG A 325 4.46 33.12 -27.07
N ALA A 326 3.46 32.40 -27.58
CA ALA A 326 3.50 30.95 -27.67
C ALA A 326 4.50 30.49 -28.74
N GLU A 327 5.49 29.71 -28.33
CA GLU A 327 6.59 29.26 -29.19
C GLU A 327 6.38 27.82 -29.64
N LYS A 328 6.65 27.57 -30.93
CA LYS A 328 6.52 26.23 -31.53
C LYS A 328 7.67 25.31 -31.12
N PHE A 329 7.36 24.02 -31.04
CA PHE A 329 8.36 22.98 -30.81
C PHE A 329 8.01 21.67 -31.53
N GLN A 330 9.00 20.79 -31.63
CA GLN A 330 8.82 19.41 -32.08
C GLN A 330 8.91 18.46 -30.88
N ARG A 331 7.99 17.49 -30.78
CA ARG A 331 7.90 16.57 -29.63
C ARG A 331 9.18 15.79 -29.34
N LYS A 332 9.94 15.42 -30.38
CA LYS A 332 11.26 14.77 -30.23
C LYS A 332 12.32 15.63 -29.52
N ASN A 333 12.09 16.93 -29.38
CA ASN A 333 12.96 17.87 -28.67
C ASN A 333 12.45 18.13 -27.22
N GLU A 334 11.39 17.45 -26.78
CA GLU A 334 10.86 17.49 -25.43
C GLU A 334 11.36 16.27 -24.63
N ILE A 335 12.02 16.54 -23.51
CA ILE A 335 12.39 15.54 -22.51
C ILE A 335 11.58 15.83 -21.27
N ALA A 336 10.63 14.96 -20.94
CA ALA A 336 9.74 15.12 -19.80
C ALA A 336 9.92 13.96 -18.81
N LYS A 337 10.74 14.19 -17.77
CA LYS A 337 11.06 13.24 -16.69
C LYS A 337 10.63 13.81 -15.35
N ALA A 338 10.46 12.93 -14.36
CA ALA A 338 10.04 13.35 -13.02
C ALA A 338 11.03 14.34 -12.37
N HIS A 339 12.33 14.10 -12.56
CA HIS A 339 13.43 14.87 -11.98
C HIS A 339 14.01 15.95 -12.91
N TYR A 340 13.57 16.02 -14.17
CA TYR A 340 14.15 16.90 -15.18
C TYR A 340 13.21 17.12 -16.35
N TYR A 341 13.03 18.39 -16.71
CA TYR A 341 12.36 18.78 -17.95
C TYR A 341 13.33 19.55 -18.85
N SER A 342 13.29 19.28 -20.16
CA SER A 342 13.99 20.07 -21.17
C SER A 342 13.15 20.20 -22.42
N LEU A 343 13.10 21.40 -22.99
CA LEU A 343 12.50 21.65 -24.29
C LEU A 343 13.34 22.60 -25.12
N THR A 344 13.62 22.21 -26.37
CA THR A 344 14.18 23.10 -27.38
C THR A 344 13.10 23.51 -28.38
N PHE A 345 12.81 24.81 -28.43
CA PHE A 345 11.89 25.43 -29.37
C PHE A 345 12.43 25.44 -30.80
N ASP A 346 11.55 25.57 -31.78
CA ASP A 346 11.92 25.67 -33.21
C ASP A 346 12.80 26.91 -33.49
N ASN A 347 12.68 27.95 -32.66
CA ASN A 347 13.50 29.15 -32.73
C ASN A 347 14.92 28.97 -32.14
N GLY A 348 15.23 27.78 -31.60
CA GLY A 348 16.53 27.41 -31.02
C GLY A 348 16.73 27.78 -29.55
N MET A 349 15.78 28.46 -28.90
CA MET A 349 15.80 28.66 -27.45
C MET A 349 15.57 27.33 -26.74
N GLN A 350 16.36 27.04 -25.71
CA GLN A 350 16.17 25.88 -24.86
C GLN A 350 15.82 26.31 -23.43
N THR A 351 14.83 25.64 -22.83
CA THR A 351 14.49 25.77 -21.41
C THR A 351 14.65 24.43 -20.72
N GLU A 352 15.29 24.44 -19.56
CA GLU A 352 15.47 23.26 -18.72
C GLU A 352 15.08 23.56 -17.26
N ILE A 353 14.55 22.55 -16.57
CA ILE A 353 14.04 22.66 -15.19
C ILE A 353 14.54 21.47 -14.37
N ALA A 354 15.17 21.75 -13.24
CA ALA A 354 15.52 20.77 -12.21
C ALA A 354 14.80 21.15 -10.90
N PRO A 355 13.90 20.28 -10.36
CA PRO A 355 13.08 20.62 -9.21
C PRO A 355 13.78 20.28 -7.87
N THR A 356 13.33 20.96 -6.83
CA THR A 356 13.45 20.56 -5.42
C THR A 356 12.04 20.52 -4.82
N ASP A 357 11.86 20.54 -3.50
CA ASP A 357 10.53 20.45 -2.89
C ASP A 357 9.79 21.78 -3.03
N HIS A 358 10.38 22.87 -2.53
CA HIS A 358 9.83 24.23 -2.54
C HIS A 358 10.46 25.13 -3.61
N ALA A 359 11.45 24.62 -4.37
CA ALA A 359 12.17 25.42 -5.36
C ALA A 359 12.45 24.68 -6.69
N ALA A 360 12.97 25.40 -7.67
CA ALA A 360 13.55 24.85 -8.90
C ALA A 360 14.70 25.71 -9.43
N TYR A 361 15.58 25.09 -10.21
CA TYR A 361 16.57 25.77 -11.03
C TYR A 361 16.14 25.69 -12.49
N PHE A 362 15.86 26.84 -13.10
CA PHE A 362 15.68 27.02 -14.54
C PHE A 362 17.00 27.39 -15.24
N ARG A 363 17.24 26.78 -16.40
CA ARG A 363 18.32 27.14 -17.32
C ARG A 363 17.73 27.51 -18.67
N PHE A 364 18.00 28.74 -19.13
CA PHE A 364 17.58 29.23 -20.44
C PHE A 364 18.82 29.40 -21.33
N THR A 365 18.90 28.65 -22.43
CA THR A 365 20.02 28.68 -23.37
C THR A 365 19.58 29.34 -24.68
N ALA A 366 20.13 30.52 -24.96
CA ALA A 366 19.82 31.27 -26.17
C ALA A 366 20.56 30.72 -27.39
N PRO A 367 19.95 30.75 -28.59
CA PRO A 367 20.65 30.38 -29.82
C PRO A 367 21.78 31.37 -30.13
N ALA A 368 22.81 30.89 -30.84
CA ALA A 368 24.08 31.62 -31.03
C ALA A 368 23.91 33.04 -31.61
N ASN A 369 22.90 33.25 -32.46
CA ASN A 369 22.62 34.52 -33.14
C ASN A 369 21.83 35.54 -32.29
N LYS A 370 21.37 35.18 -31.08
CA LYS A 370 20.64 36.10 -30.19
C LYS A 370 21.61 36.79 -29.24
N LEU A 371 21.41 38.09 -29.03
CA LEU A 371 22.23 38.94 -28.16
C LEU A 371 21.58 39.23 -26.80
N SER A 372 20.30 38.92 -26.65
CA SER A 372 19.60 39.05 -25.37
C SER A 372 18.64 37.88 -25.14
N THR A 373 18.39 37.61 -23.86
CA THR A 373 17.35 36.69 -23.39
C THR A 373 16.36 37.51 -22.56
N THR A 374 15.07 37.42 -22.89
CA THR A 374 14.00 38.06 -22.15
C THR A 374 13.13 37.00 -21.48
N ILE A 375 12.87 37.14 -20.19
CA ILE A 375 12.04 36.22 -19.40
C ILE A 375 10.81 36.98 -18.91
N LEU A 376 9.64 36.50 -19.31
CA LEU A 376 8.33 36.99 -18.91
C LEU A 376 7.80 36.21 -17.72
N PHE A 377 7.23 36.92 -16.75
CA PHE A 377 6.44 36.39 -15.66
C PHE A 377 4.97 36.78 -15.86
N ASP A 378 4.07 35.85 -15.56
CA ASP A 378 2.63 36.05 -15.74
C ASP A 378 1.82 35.15 -14.79
N VAL A 379 0.49 35.26 -14.83
CA VAL A 379 -0.43 34.38 -14.11
C VAL A 379 -1.44 33.73 -15.06
N PHE A 380 -1.99 32.58 -14.67
CA PHE A 380 -3.14 31.99 -15.37
C PHE A 380 -4.34 32.93 -15.29
N SER A 381 -4.65 33.37 -14.07
CA SER A 381 -5.75 34.25 -13.68
C SER A 381 -5.39 34.97 -12.38
N GLY A 382 -6.22 35.92 -11.96
CA GLY A 382 -6.06 36.62 -10.69
C GLY A 382 -5.11 37.81 -10.73
N SER A 383 -4.56 38.15 -9.56
CA SER A 383 -3.74 39.34 -9.32
C SER A 383 -2.53 39.01 -8.43
N GLY A 384 -1.77 40.02 -8.05
CA GLY A 384 -0.64 39.88 -7.14
C GLY A 384 0.26 41.08 -7.16
N ASN A 385 1.51 40.88 -6.75
CA ASN A 385 2.58 41.85 -6.92
C ASN A 385 3.86 41.12 -7.33
N LEU A 386 4.66 41.74 -8.18
CA LEU A 386 6.00 41.33 -8.53
C LEU A 386 6.93 42.55 -8.49
N ASP A 387 7.97 42.47 -7.68
CA ASP A 387 9.02 43.48 -7.54
C ASP A 387 10.32 42.99 -8.17
N ILE A 388 11.03 43.93 -8.80
CA ILE A 388 12.25 43.68 -9.58
C ILE A 388 13.38 44.49 -8.95
N ASP A 389 14.40 43.79 -8.45
CA ASP A 389 15.66 44.38 -8.00
C ASP A 389 16.74 44.07 -9.03
N GLN A 390 16.99 45.04 -9.91
CA GLN A 390 17.99 44.91 -10.96
C GLN A 390 19.43 44.87 -10.42
N VAL A 391 19.68 45.48 -9.25
CA VAL A 391 21.02 45.60 -8.66
C VAL A 391 21.44 44.23 -8.12
N ASN A 392 20.55 43.58 -7.39
CA ASN A 392 20.82 42.26 -6.80
C ASN A 392 20.45 41.10 -7.73
N GLY A 393 19.84 41.38 -8.90
CA GLY A 393 19.44 40.37 -9.88
C GLY A 393 18.33 39.47 -9.35
N THR A 394 17.35 40.03 -8.65
CA THR A 394 16.29 39.27 -7.98
C THR A 394 14.90 39.76 -8.33
N ILE A 395 13.94 38.84 -8.30
CA ILE A 395 12.52 39.12 -8.43
C ILE A 395 11.80 38.48 -7.25
N SER A 396 10.82 39.17 -6.68
CA SER A 396 10.03 38.63 -5.56
C SER A 396 8.60 39.13 -5.58
N GLY A 397 7.69 38.40 -4.96
CA GLY A 397 6.31 38.83 -4.89
C GLY A 397 5.36 37.73 -4.44
N TYR A 398 4.09 37.91 -4.79
CA TYR A 398 3.06 36.90 -4.57
C TYR A 398 2.03 36.88 -5.69
N THR A 399 1.39 35.73 -5.88
CA THR A 399 0.21 35.59 -6.73
C THR A 399 -1.00 35.21 -5.87
N ASP A 400 -2.13 35.81 -6.22
CA ASP A 400 -3.46 35.52 -5.68
C ASP A 400 -4.37 35.21 -6.87
N GLN A 401 -4.67 33.92 -7.05
CA GLN A 401 -5.56 33.47 -8.13
C GLN A 401 -7.03 33.89 -7.91
N GLY A 402 -7.38 34.48 -6.75
CA GLY A 402 -8.72 34.97 -6.45
C GLY A 402 -9.75 33.87 -6.17
N ASN A 403 -9.33 32.60 -6.12
CA ASN A 403 -10.22 31.48 -5.87
C ASN A 403 -10.45 31.27 -4.35
N SER A 404 -11.28 32.14 -3.76
CA SER A 404 -11.57 32.14 -2.32
C SER A 404 -12.35 30.93 -1.81
N SER A 405 -13.01 30.14 -2.68
CA SER A 405 -13.80 28.98 -2.26
C SER A 405 -12.96 27.85 -1.66
N HIS A 406 -11.67 27.78 -1.98
CA HIS A 406 -10.79 26.67 -1.61
C HIS A 406 -9.94 26.98 -0.36
N ARG A 407 -10.03 28.21 0.17
CA ARG A 407 -9.17 28.74 1.25
C ARG A 407 -7.67 28.53 1.00
N ALA A 408 -7.25 28.57 -0.26
CA ALA A 408 -5.84 28.45 -0.60
C ALA A 408 -5.08 29.72 -0.16
N PRO A 409 -3.92 29.60 0.51
CA PRO A 409 -3.05 30.75 0.73
C PRO A 409 -2.45 31.28 -0.57
N ASN A 410 -2.05 32.55 -0.57
CA ASN A 410 -1.29 33.14 -1.66
C ASN A 410 -0.01 32.35 -1.92
N LEU A 411 0.44 32.31 -3.18
CA LEU A 411 1.75 31.79 -3.53
C LEU A 411 2.76 32.94 -3.48
N TYR A 412 3.63 32.94 -2.49
CA TYR A 412 4.79 33.84 -2.45
C TYR A 412 5.95 33.23 -3.23
N PHE A 413 6.76 34.06 -3.89
CA PHE A 413 7.91 33.60 -4.67
C PHE A 413 9.12 34.53 -4.53
N TYR A 414 10.30 33.93 -4.65
CA TYR A 414 11.58 34.62 -4.70
C TYR A 414 12.49 33.94 -5.75
N ALA A 415 12.97 34.72 -6.72
CA ALA A 415 13.86 34.25 -7.78
C ALA A 415 15.16 35.06 -7.79
N LYS A 416 16.29 34.37 -7.97
CA LYS A 416 17.63 34.94 -8.12
C LYS A 416 18.26 34.48 -9.43
N PHE A 417 18.74 35.44 -10.21
CA PHE A 417 19.41 35.18 -11.48
C PHE A 417 20.92 35.12 -11.29
N GLY A 418 21.57 34.21 -12.04
CA GLY A 418 23.04 34.16 -12.13
C GLY A 418 23.64 35.28 -12.97
N SER A 419 22.81 36.02 -13.71
CA SER A 419 23.19 37.07 -14.64
C SER A 419 22.61 38.41 -14.22
N LYS A 420 23.30 39.51 -14.54
CA LYS A 420 22.81 40.87 -14.26
C LYS A 420 21.59 41.19 -15.14
N ILE A 421 20.53 41.71 -14.53
CA ILE A 421 19.36 42.21 -15.26
C ILE A 421 19.75 43.52 -15.98
N THR A 422 19.67 43.54 -17.31
CA THR A 422 20.03 44.69 -18.16
C THR A 422 18.83 45.52 -18.59
N GLY A 423 17.62 44.94 -18.54
CA GLY A 423 16.37 45.64 -18.79
C GLY A 423 15.19 45.00 -18.07
N SER A 424 14.12 45.76 -17.83
CA SER A 424 12.87 45.22 -17.28
C SER A 424 11.68 46.11 -17.57
N LYS A 425 10.47 45.55 -17.55
CA LYS A 425 9.23 46.31 -17.64
C LYS A 425 8.07 45.61 -16.94
N LYS A 426 7.33 46.33 -16.09
CA LYS A 426 6.01 45.92 -15.58
C LYS A 426 4.95 46.30 -16.61
N MET A 427 4.07 45.37 -17.02
CA MET A 427 3.19 45.56 -18.20
C MET A 427 1.72 45.21 -18.00
N GLY A 428 1.34 44.53 -16.91
CA GLY A 428 -0.06 44.17 -16.62
C GLY A 428 -0.70 44.98 -15.51
N ASN A 429 -2.03 45.10 -15.55
CA ASN A 429 -2.83 45.69 -14.46
C ASN A 429 -3.06 44.70 -13.29
N ASN A 430 -2.68 43.43 -13.46
CA ASN A 430 -2.80 42.39 -12.43
C ASN A 430 -1.67 42.45 -11.37
N GLY A 431 -0.68 43.33 -11.55
CA GLY A 431 0.45 43.52 -10.64
C GLY A 431 1.58 42.50 -10.77
N VAL A 432 1.42 41.43 -11.56
CA VAL A 432 2.44 40.38 -11.76
C VAL A 432 3.09 40.46 -13.14
N THR A 433 2.30 40.64 -14.22
CA THR A 433 2.82 40.51 -15.59
C THR A 433 3.95 41.48 -15.87
N SER A 434 5.16 40.95 -15.97
CA SER A 434 6.42 41.71 -16.05
C SER A 434 7.49 40.91 -16.76
N TRP A 435 8.43 41.56 -17.44
CA TRP A 435 9.60 40.89 -18.00
C TRP A 435 10.92 41.50 -17.50
N VAL A 436 11.96 40.67 -17.51
CA VAL A 436 13.36 41.05 -17.30
C VAL A 436 14.21 40.56 -18.48
N GLN A 437 15.30 41.26 -18.76
CA GLN A 437 16.19 41.01 -19.89
C GLN A 437 17.64 40.93 -19.44
N PHE A 438 18.41 40.11 -20.16
CA PHE A 438 19.83 39.85 -19.93
C PHE A 438 20.58 39.91 -21.24
N ASP A 439 21.81 40.43 -21.20
CA ASP A 439 22.73 40.40 -22.34
C ASP A 439 23.40 39.02 -22.39
N THR A 440 23.37 38.39 -23.56
CA THR A 440 23.92 37.03 -23.77
C THR A 440 25.35 36.94 -24.33
N PRO A 441 26.01 38.02 -24.83
CA PRO A 441 27.44 37.98 -25.14
C PRO A 441 28.31 37.67 -23.90
N ASP A 442 27.90 38.14 -22.73
CA ASP A 442 28.70 38.10 -21.49
C ASP A 442 28.36 36.92 -20.56
N THR A 443 27.28 36.17 -20.84
CA THR A 443 26.74 35.10 -19.98
C THR A 443 26.90 33.70 -20.58
N GLY A 444 27.78 33.54 -21.59
CA GLY A 444 27.99 32.25 -22.25
C GLY A 444 26.73 31.70 -22.94
N LYS A 445 25.77 32.58 -23.30
CA LYS A 445 24.44 32.26 -23.84
C LYS A 445 23.47 31.57 -22.88
N VAL A 446 23.82 31.46 -21.60
CA VAL A 446 22.99 30.79 -20.58
C VAL A 446 22.53 31.79 -19.51
N VAL A 447 21.23 31.82 -19.26
CA VAL A 447 20.66 32.53 -18.10
C VAL A 447 20.13 31.50 -17.11
N GLY A 448 20.74 31.45 -15.94
CA GLY A 448 20.28 30.61 -14.83
C GLY A 448 19.36 31.38 -13.88
N MET A 449 18.23 30.79 -13.51
CA MET A 449 17.28 31.33 -12.54
C MET A 449 16.97 30.29 -11.46
N LYS A 450 17.35 30.57 -10.22
CA LYS A 450 16.98 29.79 -9.04
C LYS A 450 15.73 30.43 -8.43
N ILE A 451 14.62 29.70 -8.33
CA ILE A 451 13.33 30.21 -7.83
C ILE A 451 12.77 29.30 -6.75
N ALA A 452 12.24 29.87 -5.68
CA ALA A 452 11.54 29.17 -4.61
C ALA A 452 10.18 29.81 -4.35
N THR A 453 9.26 29.02 -3.79
CA THR A 453 7.93 29.45 -3.39
C THR A 453 7.68 29.22 -1.91
N SER A 454 6.61 29.83 -1.40
CA SER A 454 6.12 29.69 -0.02
C SER A 454 4.62 29.97 0.02
N PHE A 455 3.91 29.36 0.97
CA PHE A 455 2.53 29.73 1.33
C PHE A 455 2.48 30.71 2.51
N ILE A 456 3.63 31.05 3.10
CA ILE A 456 3.74 31.89 4.30
C ILE A 456 4.15 33.32 3.93
N SER A 457 5.27 33.51 3.22
CA SER A 457 5.79 34.85 2.90
C SER A 457 6.92 34.83 1.87
N VAL A 458 7.28 36.02 1.34
CA VAL A 458 8.49 36.19 0.50
C VAL A 458 9.77 35.84 1.26
N ASP A 459 9.87 36.21 2.54
CA ASP A 459 11.03 35.90 3.36
C ASP A 459 11.20 34.39 3.53
N GLN A 460 10.10 33.68 3.77
CA GLN A 460 10.14 32.22 3.84
C GLN A 460 10.46 31.59 2.47
N ALA A 461 9.97 32.14 1.35
CA ALA A 461 10.37 31.66 0.02
C ALA A 461 11.89 31.82 -0.20
N LYS A 462 12.47 32.93 0.24
CA LYS A 462 13.93 33.15 0.21
C LYS A 462 14.67 32.14 1.10
N ASP A 463 14.15 31.84 2.28
CA ASP A 463 14.71 30.84 3.17
C ASP A 463 14.62 29.42 2.58
N ASN A 464 13.51 29.05 1.93
CA ASN A 464 13.38 27.79 1.20
C ASN A 464 14.43 27.67 0.09
N LEU A 465 14.67 28.74 -0.67
CA LEU A 465 15.72 28.77 -1.70
C LEU A 465 17.10 28.48 -1.11
N ASN A 466 17.41 29.07 0.04
CA ASN A 466 18.68 28.88 0.75
C ASN A 466 18.80 27.48 1.35
N GLN A 467 17.71 26.89 1.83
CA GLN A 467 17.72 25.54 2.41
C GLN A 467 17.93 24.46 1.35
N GLU A 468 17.28 24.58 0.20
CA GLU A 468 17.24 23.50 -0.80
C GLU A 468 18.32 23.67 -1.87
N ILE A 469 18.41 24.85 -2.47
CA ILE A 469 19.33 25.09 -3.59
C ILE A 469 20.66 25.67 -3.09
N ALA A 470 20.64 26.77 -2.34
CA ALA A 470 21.85 27.52 -1.97
C ALA A 470 22.78 27.74 -3.19
N ASP A 471 24.05 27.36 -3.08
CA ASP A 471 25.06 27.48 -4.12
C ASP A 471 25.15 26.29 -5.08
N LYS A 472 24.31 25.25 -4.92
CA LYS A 472 24.32 24.06 -5.80
C LYS A 472 24.10 24.44 -7.27
N SER A 473 24.76 23.72 -8.15
CA SER A 473 24.63 23.81 -9.61
C SER A 473 23.36 23.15 -10.12
N PHE A 474 22.99 23.43 -11.37
CA PHE A 474 21.83 22.81 -12.02
C PHE A 474 21.94 21.28 -12.04
N ASP A 475 23.12 20.76 -12.42
CA ASP A 475 23.33 19.32 -12.57
C ASP A 475 23.33 18.59 -11.21
N GLU A 476 23.79 19.25 -10.14
CA GLU A 476 23.65 18.71 -8.77
C GLU A 476 22.19 18.62 -8.33
N ILE A 477 21.37 19.66 -8.59
CA ILE A 477 19.93 19.62 -8.27
C ILE A 477 19.23 18.53 -9.07
N LYS A 478 19.51 18.42 -10.37
CA LYS A 478 19.00 17.36 -11.24
C LYS A 478 19.34 15.97 -10.69
N ALA A 479 20.60 15.74 -10.32
CA ALA A 479 21.05 14.46 -9.77
C ALA A 479 20.41 14.14 -8.42
N LEU A 480 20.22 15.13 -7.55
CA LEU A 480 19.52 14.95 -6.27
C LEU A 480 18.04 14.60 -6.47
N ALA A 481 17.36 15.25 -7.42
CA ALA A 481 15.98 14.92 -7.77
C ALA A 481 15.87 13.52 -8.39
N GLU A 482 16.82 13.14 -9.25
CA GLU A 482 16.90 11.79 -9.82
C GLU A 482 17.11 10.73 -8.75
N ALA A 483 18.03 10.97 -7.81
CA ALA A 483 18.27 10.09 -6.67
C ALA A 483 17.03 9.92 -5.77
N ALA A 484 16.27 10.99 -5.52
CA ALA A 484 15.03 10.93 -4.75
C ALA A 484 13.97 10.04 -5.43
N TRP A 485 13.83 10.14 -6.75
CA TRP A 485 12.95 9.26 -7.51
C TRP A 485 13.46 7.83 -7.57
N ASN A 486 14.74 7.61 -7.84
CA ASN A 486 15.33 6.28 -7.85
C ASN A 486 15.16 5.59 -6.49
N ALA A 487 15.22 6.30 -5.36
CA ALA A 487 14.94 5.73 -4.04
C ALA A 487 13.50 5.20 -3.92
N LYS A 488 12.52 5.88 -4.52
CA LYS A 488 11.12 5.41 -4.57
C LYS A 488 10.93 4.29 -5.58
N LEU A 489 11.47 4.42 -6.78
CA LEU A 489 11.26 3.46 -7.87
C LEU A 489 11.98 2.13 -7.62
N ASN A 490 13.17 2.14 -7.02
CA ASN A 490 13.89 0.91 -6.67
C ASN A 490 13.22 0.09 -5.56
N THR A 491 12.13 0.58 -4.96
CA THR A 491 11.30 -0.26 -4.09
C THR A 491 10.64 -1.41 -4.84
N VAL A 492 10.47 -1.32 -6.15
CA VAL A 492 9.98 -2.41 -6.99
C VAL A 492 10.96 -2.62 -8.12
N GLN A 493 11.51 -3.82 -8.22
CA GLN A 493 12.43 -4.21 -9.28
C GLN A 493 11.87 -5.43 -10.02
N VAL A 494 11.93 -5.40 -11.35
CA VAL A 494 11.39 -6.46 -12.21
C VAL A 494 12.47 -7.07 -13.11
N GLU A 495 12.39 -8.38 -13.32
CA GLU A 495 13.20 -9.12 -14.28
C GLU A 495 12.29 -9.74 -15.35
N GLY A 496 12.78 -9.83 -16.59
CA GLY A 496 11.99 -10.33 -17.73
C GLY A 496 10.94 -9.35 -18.28
N ALA A 497 10.97 -8.08 -17.85
CA ALA A 497 10.13 -7.02 -18.39
C ALA A 497 10.74 -6.39 -19.65
N THR A 498 9.90 -6.09 -20.65
CA THR A 498 10.29 -5.25 -21.80
C THR A 498 10.49 -3.79 -21.37
N ASP A 499 11.18 -2.99 -22.17
CA ASP A 499 11.35 -1.56 -21.84
C ASP A 499 10.02 -0.81 -21.83
N ASP A 500 9.06 -1.18 -22.69
CA ASP A 500 7.70 -0.63 -22.67
C ASP A 500 6.98 -0.93 -21.34
N GLN A 501 7.09 -2.16 -20.85
CA GLN A 501 6.53 -2.55 -19.55
C GLN A 501 7.22 -1.84 -18.39
N LYS A 502 8.55 -1.58 -18.47
CA LYS A 502 9.26 -0.78 -17.48
C LYS A 502 8.77 0.67 -17.49
N VAL A 503 8.56 1.26 -18.67
CA VAL A 503 7.99 2.62 -18.77
C VAL A 503 6.62 2.66 -18.13
N THR A 504 5.73 1.71 -18.43
CA THR A 504 4.41 1.62 -17.80
C THR A 504 4.50 1.48 -16.28
N LEU A 505 5.28 0.51 -15.77
CA LEU A 505 5.43 0.25 -14.35
C LEU A 505 5.98 1.47 -13.59
N TYR A 506 7.11 2.01 -14.02
CA TYR A 506 7.77 3.09 -13.30
C TYR A 506 7.05 4.44 -13.48
N SER A 507 6.30 4.63 -14.57
CA SER A 507 5.41 5.79 -14.70
C SER A 507 4.19 5.68 -13.80
N ASN A 508 3.59 4.49 -13.63
CA ASN A 508 2.55 4.26 -12.62
C ASN A 508 3.10 4.51 -11.20
N MET A 509 4.28 3.99 -10.86
CA MET A 509 4.89 4.28 -9.55
C MET A 509 5.15 5.77 -9.35
N TYR A 510 5.62 6.47 -10.37
CA TYR A 510 5.79 7.93 -10.32
C TYR A 510 4.48 8.64 -9.97
N ARG A 511 3.39 8.35 -10.69
CA ARG A 511 2.06 8.94 -10.41
C ARG A 511 1.54 8.58 -9.02
N SER A 512 1.75 7.33 -8.60
CA SER A 512 1.39 6.85 -7.26
C SER A 512 2.09 7.61 -6.13
N PHE A 513 3.20 8.33 -6.40
CA PHE A 513 3.97 9.06 -5.38
C PHE A 513 4.01 10.57 -5.63
N LEU A 514 3.04 11.12 -6.37
CA LEU A 514 2.87 12.58 -6.53
C LEU A 514 1.98 13.18 -5.43
N TYR A 515 0.88 12.51 -5.10
CA TYR A 515 -0.13 12.98 -4.15
C TYR A 515 -0.16 12.10 -2.90
N PRO A 516 -0.61 12.59 -1.73
CA PRO A 516 -0.91 13.99 -1.45
C PRO A 516 0.34 14.87 -1.48
N ASN A 517 0.18 16.15 -1.80
CA ASN A 517 1.28 17.11 -1.80
C ASN A 517 1.62 17.56 -0.37
N SER A 518 2.92 17.74 -0.11
CA SER A 518 3.40 18.55 1.00
C SER A 518 2.79 19.96 0.94
N ALA A 519 2.39 20.52 2.09
CA ALA A 519 2.01 21.94 2.21
C ALA A 519 2.55 22.57 3.51
N TRP A 520 3.69 22.08 4.00
CA TRP A 520 4.39 22.61 5.17
C TRP A 520 5.80 23.03 4.78
N GLU A 521 6.35 23.99 5.51
CA GLU A 521 7.65 24.59 5.26
C GLU A 521 8.49 24.55 6.54
N ASN A 522 9.82 24.56 6.41
CA ASN A 522 10.71 24.63 7.56
C ASN A 522 11.01 26.09 7.94
N VAL A 523 10.30 26.60 8.94
CA VAL A 523 10.45 27.97 9.44
C VAL A 523 11.46 27.96 10.59
N LYS A 524 12.70 28.36 10.30
CA LYS A 524 13.80 28.45 11.29
C LYS A 524 13.99 27.15 12.10
N GLY A 525 13.92 25.99 11.43
CA GLY A 525 14.07 24.68 12.06
C GLY A 525 12.78 24.05 12.59
N THR A 526 11.64 24.74 12.50
CA THR A 526 10.34 24.24 12.93
C THR A 526 9.44 23.99 11.71
N PRO A 527 8.99 22.74 11.47
CA PRO A 527 7.91 22.47 10.52
C PRO A 527 6.69 23.31 10.86
N THR A 528 6.23 24.11 9.90
CA THR A 528 5.13 25.06 10.05
C THR A 528 4.33 25.09 8.76
N TYR A 529 3.01 25.26 8.85
CA TYR A 529 2.16 25.38 7.68
C TYR A 529 1.13 26.51 7.86
N ALA A 530 0.70 27.07 6.74
CA ALA A 530 -0.44 27.99 6.68
C ALA A 530 -1.71 27.15 6.55
N SER A 531 -2.53 27.06 7.60
CA SER A 531 -3.64 26.11 7.64
C SER A 531 -4.76 26.49 6.66
N PRO A 532 -5.09 25.65 5.66
CA PRO A 532 -6.21 25.91 4.75
C PRO A 532 -7.57 25.64 5.42
N TYR A 533 -7.55 25.11 6.65
CA TYR A 533 -8.74 24.75 7.42
C TYR A 533 -9.10 25.80 8.48
N ALA A 534 -8.15 26.67 8.86
CA ALA A 534 -8.35 27.76 9.80
C ALA A 534 -8.62 29.10 9.08
N PRO A 535 -9.36 30.04 9.69
CA PRO A 535 -9.54 31.38 9.15
C PRO A 535 -8.20 32.12 8.95
N GLY A 536 -8.08 32.87 7.84
CA GLY A 536 -6.94 33.73 7.57
C GLY A 536 -5.61 33.00 7.33
N ASN A 537 -5.64 31.70 7.00
CA ASN A 537 -4.44 30.88 6.79
C ASN A 537 -3.48 30.90 7.98
N LEU A 538 -4.04 30.81 9.20
CA LEU A 538 -3.30 30.85 10.46
C LEU A 538 -2.11 29.87 10.43
N LEU A 539 -0.94 30.38 10.82
CA LEU A 539 0.27 29.56 10.92
C LEU A 539 0.18 28.59 12.09
N LYS A 540 0.50 27.33 11.82
CA LYS A 540 0.44 26.23 12.79
C LYS A 540 1.75 25.44 12.76
N PRO A 541 2.28 25.04 13.92
CA PRO A 541 3.42 24.13 13.96
C PRO A 541 2.99 22.72 13.51
N GLY A 542 3.89 21.99 12.89
CA GLY A 542 3.68 20.62 12.41
C GLY A 542 3.78 20.51 10.89
N LYS A 543 3.32 19.36 10.39
CA LYS A 543 3.28 19.06 8.96
C LYS A 543 1.83 18.85 8.53
N ILE A 544 1.54 19.23 7.29
CA ILE A 544 0.25 19.02 6.65
C ILE A 544 0.46 18.55 5.21
N TRP A 545 -0.51 17.78 4.73
CA TRP A 545 -0.61 17.32 3.36
C TRP A 545 -1.97 17.71 2.79
N VAL A 546 -2.01 17.98 1.50
CA VAL A 546 -3.19 18.47 0.79
C VAL A 546 -3.32 17.77 -0.56
N ASN A 547 -4.38 18.08 -1.32
CA ASN A 547 -4.56 17.62 -2.70
C ASN A 547 -4.78 16.11 -2.78
N ASN A 548 -5.84 15.63 -2.11
CA ASN A 548 -6.16 14.20 -2.06
C ASN A 548 -7.67 13.97 -2.02
N GLY A 549 -8.15 13.11 -2.92
CA GLY A 549 -9.45 12.48 -2.84
C GLY A 549 -9.41 11.18 -2.08
N PHE A 550 -9.96 11.13 -0.86
CA PHE A 550 -9.99 9.87 -0.12
C PHE A 550 -10.94 8.86 -0.74
N TRP A 551 -12.00 9.34 -1.38
CA TRP A 551 -12.91 8.47 -2.12
C TRP A 551 -12.12 7.69 -3.15
N ASP A 552 -11.20 8.28 -3.91
CA ASP A 552 -10.37 7.56 -4.89
C ASP A 552 -9.35 6.67 -4.18
N THR A 553 -8.48 7.31 -3.41
CA THR A 553 -7.20 6.75 -2.96
C THR A 553 -7.29 5.65 -1.90
N TYR A 554 -8.43 5.46 -1.21
CA TYR A 554 -8.53 4.41 -0.18
C TYR A 554 -8.38 3.02 -0.77
N ARG A 555 -8.76 2.81 -2.03
CA ARG A 555 -8.78 1.49 -2.69
C ARG A 555 -7.38 0.91 -2.86
N THR A 556 -6.42 1.72 -3.26
CA THR A 556 -5.11 1.23 -3.75
C THR A 556 -3.95 2.06 -3.21
N THR A 557 -4.03 3.38 -3.31
CA THR A 557 -2.94 4.31 -3.00
C THR A 557 -2.50 4.24 -1.53
N TRP A 558 -3.43 4.42 -0.59
CA TRP A 558 -3.12 4.32 0.85
C TRP A 558 -2.66 2.93 1.31
N PRO A 559 -3.28 1.82 0.84
CA PRO A 559 -2.72 0.49 1.09
C PRO A 559 -1.28 0.33 0.57
N LEU A 560 -0.95 0.92 -0.58
CA LEU A 560 0.40 0.87 -1.15
C LEU A 560 1.40 1.61 -0.26
N TYR A 561 1.03 2.80 0.23
CA TYR A 561 1.87 3.56 1.16
C TYR A 561 2.08 2.82 2.47
N THR A 562 1.02 2.24 3.00
CA THR A 562 1.08 1.47 4.25
C THR A 562 1.98 0.25 4.11
N LEU A 563 1.97 -0.42 2.94
CA LEU A 563 2.82 -1.58 2.67
C LEU A 563 4.29 -1.19 2.45
N LEU A 564 4.56 -0.18 1.61
CA LEU A 564 5.91 0.15 1.17
C LEU A 564 6.63 1.13 2.13
N PHE A 565 5.89 2.11 2.65
CA PHE A 565 6.40 3.26 3.40
C PHE A 565 5.57 3.58 4.66
N PRO A 566 5.40 2.63 5.61
CA PRO A 566 4.50 2.81 6.76
C PRO A 566 4.80 4.07 7.59
N GLU A 567 6.07 4.41 7.82
CA GLU A 567 6.43 5.63 8.56
C GLU A 567 5.95 6.90 7.84
N GLN A 568 6.19 7.01 6.53
CA GLN A 568 5.75 8.17 5.75
C GLN A 568 4.22 8.22 5.65
N SER A 569 3.56 7.06 5.51
CA SER A 569 2.11 6.95 5.54
C SER A 569 1.53 7.50 6.84
N GLY A 570 2.11 7.16 7.99
CA GLY A 570 1.70 7.69 9.29
C GLY A 570 1.89 9.21 9.39
N GLN A 571 2.98 9.76 8.86
CA GLN A 571 3.18 11.22 8.84
C GLN A 571 2.12 11.93 8.00
N MET A 572 1.77 11.38 6.82
CA MET A 572 0.74 11.94 5.96
C MET A 572 -0.65 11.88 6.61
N ILE A 573 -0.99 10.75 7.26
CA ILE A 573 -2.21 10.61 8.05
C ILE A 573 -2.24 11.67 9.15
N ASP A 574 -1.16 11.85 9.90
CA ASP A 574 -1.09 12.86 10.97
C ASP A 574 -1.33 14.28 10.43
N GLY A 575 -0.87 14.59 9.22
CA GLY A 575 -1.18 15.88 8.58
C GLY A 575 -2.66 16.10 8.30
N PHE A 576 -3.38 15.08 7.83
CA PHE A 576 -4.84 15.18 7.69
C PHE A 576 -5.55 15.27 9.05
N VAL A 577 -5.01 14.60 10.08
CA VAL A 577 -5.49 14.75 11.47
C VAL A 577 -5.20 16.15 12.02
N ASN A 578 -4.10 16.80 11.63
CA ASN A 578 -3.86 18.21 11.93
C ASN A 578 -4.90 19.11 11.24
N GLY A 579 -5.34 18.77 10.02
CA GLY A 579 -6.49 19.39 9.37
C GLY A 579 -7.80 19.28 10.19
N TYR A 580 -8.05 18.11 10.80
CA TYR A 580 -9.16 17.94 11.75
C TYR A 580 -9.02 18.81 13.00
N LYS A 581 -7.84 18.88 13.59
CA LYS A 581 -7.59 19.75 14.76
C LYS A 581 -7.82 21.23 14.44
N ASP A 582 -7.53 21.65 13.21
CA ASP A 582 -7.69 23.04 12.77
C ASP A 582 -9.12 23.39 12.36
N GLY A 583 -9.81 22.51 11.61
CA GLY A 583 -11.13 22.80 11.03
C GLY A 583 -12.30 22.01 11.62
N GLY A 584 -12.03 21.09 12.54
CA GLY A 584 -13.01 20.25 13.24
C GLY A 584 -13.45 19.00 12.47
N TRP A 585 -13.08 18.83 11.21
CA TRP A 585 -13.45 17.66 10.39
C TRP A 585 -12.22 17.18 9.61
N VAL A 586 -12.11 15.88 9.38
CA VAL A 586 -11.19 15.41 8.34
C VAL A 586 -11.85 15.70 7.00
N THR A 587 -11.05 16.16 6.04
CA THR A 587 -11.55 16.44 4.71
C THR A 587 -11.96 15.15 3.98
N ARG A 588 -12.94 15.25 3.07
CA ARG A 588 -13.30 14.15 2.16
C ARG A 588 -12.48 14.22 0.87
N TRP A 589 -12.39 15.43 0.33
CA TRP A 589 -11.45 15.84 -0.70
C TRP A 589 -10.70 17.11 -0.27
N SER A 590 -9.38 17.12 -0.44
CA SER A 590 -8.55 18.31 -0.19
C SER A 590 -8.18 19.02 -1.48
N GLY A 591 -8.40 20.35 -1.53
CA GLY A 591 -8.11 21.16 -2.71
C GLY A 591 -7.72 22.64 -2.53
N PRO A 592 -6.97 23.11 -1.51
CA PRO A 592 -6.25 22.36 -0.46
C PRO A 592 -7.05 22.26 0.85
N GLY A 593 -8.09 23.08 1.03
CA GLY A 593 -9.01 23.04 2.16
C GLY A 593 -10.05 21.93 2.04
N TYR A 594 -11.29 22.20 2.45
CA TYR A 594 -12.41 21.28 2.24
C TYR A 594 -13.00 21.48 0.84
N GLU A 595 -13.18 20.40 0.09
CA GLU A 595 -13.95 20.39 -1.15
C GLU A 595 -15.19 19.50 -0.98
N ASP A 596 -16.32 19.92 -1.56
CA ASP A 596 -17.54 19.09 -1.58
C ASP A 596 -17.47 18.02 -2.69
N SER A 597 -16.58 17.07 -2.48
CA SER A 597 -16.23 15.97 -3.38
C SER A 597 -15.62 14.83 -2.52
N MET A 598 -15.70 13.55 -2.86
CA MET A 598 -16.77 12.88 -3.59
C MET A 598 -17.82 12.43 -2.56
N VAL A 599 -17.99 11.13 -2.30
CA VAL A 599 -19.00 10.59 -1.37
C VAL A 599 -18.39 9.94 -0.13
N ALA A 600 -19.20 9.79 0.93
CA ALA A 600 -18.83 9.19 2.23
C ALA A 600 -17.59 9.81 2.89
N THR A 601 -16.86 9.08 3.74
CA THR A 601 -15.71 9.60 4.51
C THR A 601 -14.58 8.57 4.52
N SER A 602 -14.08 8.21 3.33
CA SER A 602 -13.07 7.15 3.13
C SER A 602 -11.75 7.31 3.91
N SER A 603 -11.51 8.46 4.53
CA SER A 603 -10.47 8.61 5.56
C SER A 603 -10.61 7.61 6.71
N ASP A 604 -11.85 7.26 7.08
CA ASP A 604 -12.13 6.43 8.25
C ASP A 604 -11.52 5.03 8.09
N ILE A 605 -11.73 4.40 6.93
CA ILE A 605 -11.16 3.08 6.66
C ILE A 605 -9.64 3.13 6.42
N ILE A 606 -9.10 4.23 5.89
CA ILE A 606 -7.65 4.42 5.71
C ILE A 606 -6.93 4.44 7.06
N PHE A 607 -7.44 5.23 8.01
CA PHE A 607 -6.82 5.36 9.33
C PHE A 607 -6.88 4.04 10.10
N ALA A 608 -8.01 3.34 10.01
CA ALA A 608 -8.15 2.00 10.57
C ALA A 608 -7.20 0.99 9.92
N ASP A 609 -7.11 0.94 8.59
CA ASP A 609 -6.24 0.02 7.87
C ASP A 609 -4.76 0.22 8.20
N ALA A 610 -4.29 1.47 8.19
CA ALA A 610 -2.93 1.82 8.56
C ALA A 610 -2.63 1.39 10.01
N TYR A 611 -3.55 1.66 10.93
CA TYR A 611 -3.44 1.17 12.30
C TYR A 611 -3.40 -0.37 12.33
N LEU A 612 -4.29 -1.10 11.67
CA LEU A 612 -4.28 -2.56 11.77
C LEU A 612 -3.03 -3.21 11.13
N LYS A 613 -2.33 -2.49 10.24
CA LYS A 613 -1.05 -2.89 9.62
C LYS A 613 0.19 -2.40 10.37
N GLY A 614 0.04 -1.79 11.54
CA GLY A 614 1.17 -1.44 12.41
C GLY A 614 1.67 0.01 12.32
N VAL A 615 1.05 0.86 11.51
CA VAL A 615 1.36 2.31 11.48
C VAL A 615 0.77 2.99 12.71
N ARG A 616 1.60 3.65 13.52
CA ARG A 616 1.18 4.27 14.81
C ARG A 616 1.68 5.70 15.01
N ASN A 617 2.49 6.23 14.10
CA ASN A 617 3.16 7.51 14.24
C ASN A 617 2.27 8.68 13.78
N PHE A 618 1.02 8.72 14.29
CA PHE A 618 0.04 9.78 14.15
C PHE A 618 -0.80 9.89 15.42
N ASP A 619 -1.52 10.99 15.60
CA ASP A 619 -2.46 11.15 16.72
C ASP A 619 -3.69 10.25 16.56
N VAL A 620 -3.57 9.01 17.05
CA VAL A 620 -4.61 7.97 16.95
C VAL A 620 -5.91 8.37 17.61
N GLN A 621 -5.87 9.11 18.73
CA GLN A 621 -7.10 9.50 19.42
C GLN A 621 -7.84 10.57 18.61
N ALA A 622 -7.14 11.60 18.12
CA ALA A 622 -7.77 12.60 17.25
C ALA A 622 -8.26 11.99 15.92
N ALA A 623 -7.53 11.02 15.36
CA ALA A 623 -8.00 10.25 14.21
C ALA A 623 -9.31 9.52 14.54
N TYR A 624 -9.36 8.74 15.62
CA TYR A 624 -10.56 8.03 16.03
C TYR A 624 -11.75 8.96 16.29
N ASP A 625 -11.53 10.07 17.02
CA ASP A 625 -12.57 11.06 17.29
C ASP A 625 -13.13 11.64 15.98
N SER A 626 -12.28 11.90 14.99
CA SER A 626 -12.73 12.38 13.68
C SER A 626 -13.61 11.37 12.95
N MET A 627 -13.28 10.08 13.05
CA MET A 627 -14.03 8.98 12.43
C MET A 627 -15.40 8.81 13.08
N VAL A 628 -15.47 8.86 14.42
CA VAL A 628 -16.75 8.82 15.14
C VAL A 628 -17.59 10.04 14.77
N ARG A 629 -17.00 11.24 14.72
CA ARG A 629 -17.70 12.46 14.31
C ARG A 629 -18.33 12.31 12.92
N ASN A 630 -17.56 11.83 11.94
CA ASN A 630 -18.03 11.53 10.58
C ASN A 630 -19.25 10.61 10.58
N ALA A 631 -19.20 9.56 11.39
CA ALA A 631 -20.19 8.49 11.40
C ALA A 631 -21.39 8.74 12.31
N SER A 632 -21.36 9.75 13.20
CA SER A 632 -22.35 9.90 14.27
C SER A 632 -22.97 11.30 14.40
N THR A 633 -22.60 12.24 13.53
CA THR A 633 -22.96 13.66 13.70
C THR A 633 -23.39 14.32 12.39
N PHE A 634 -24.38 15.20 12.46
CA PHE A 634 -24.79 16.05 11.34
C PHE A 634 -23.86 17.24 11.10
N SER A 635 -23.58 17.56 9.84
CA SER A 635 -22.93 18.79 9.40
C SER A 635 -23.86 19.59 8.50
N SER A 636 -24.02 20.89 8.76
CA SER A 636 -24.72 21.82 7.85
C SER A 636 -23.85 22.31 6.70
N ASP A 637 -22.55 22.04 6.74
CA ASP A 637 -21.59 22.37 5.69
C ASP A 637 -21.40 21.13 4.81
N SER A 638 -21.82 21.22 3.55
CA SER A 638 -21.85 20.08 2.63
C SER A 638 -20.47 19.51 2.33
N SER A 639 -19.39 20.28 2.52
CA SER A 639 -18.01 19.82 2.33
C SER A 639 -17.48 18.95 3.47
N LYS A 640 -18.20 18.86 4.61
CA LYS A 640 -17.71 18.24 5.86
C LYS A 640 -18.59 17.09 6.32
N GLY A 641 -17.94 16.02 6.78
CA GLY A 641 -18.61 14.83 7.32
C GLY A 641 -19.46 14.11 6.27
N ARG A 642 -20.31 13.20 6.73
CA ARG A 642 -21.24 12.49 5.85
C ARG A 642 -22.50 13.32 5.62
N LYS A 643 -22.95 13.43 4.37
CA LYS A 643 -24.21 14.10 4.04
C LYS A 643 -25.40 13.25 4.49
N GLY A 644 -26.48 13.88 4.92
CA GLY A 644 -27.71 13.16 5.29
C GLY A 644 -27.72 12.58 6.70
N MET A 645 -26.67 12.78 7.50
CA MET A 645 -26.56 12.24 8.86
C MET A 645 -27.67 12.70 9.81
N GLU A 646 -28.47 13.70 9.41
CA GLU A 646 -29.70 14.05 10.12
C GLU A 646 -30.71 12.88 10.19
N LYS A 647 -30.72 12.02 9.16
CA LYS A 647 -31.69 10.93 8.98
C LYS A 647 -31.05 9.58 8.70
N SER A 648 -30.04 9.52 7.82
CA SER A 648 -29.49 8.25 7.29
C SER A 648 -29.04 7.26 8.36
N ILE A 649 -28.50 7.77 9.47
CA ILE A 649 -28.05 6.97 10.61
C ILE A 649 -29.15 6.09 11.24
N PHE A 650 -30.40 6.55 11.20
CA PHE A 650 -31.55 5.88 11.82
C PHE A 650 -32.27 4.90 10.88
N TYR A 651 -32.03 5.02 9.57
CA TYR A 651 -32.60 4.10 8.56
C TYR A 651 -31.63 2.95 8.20
N GLY A 652 -30.34 3.09 8.51
CA GLY A 652 -29.31 2.16 8.05
C GLY A 652 -29.08 2.22 6.53
N TYR A 653 -29.49 3.32 5.90
CA TYR A 653 -29.23 3.70 4.52
C TYR A 653 -29.60 5.18 4.35
N THR A 654 -29.18 5.80 3.25
CA THR A 654 -29.55 7.18 2.91
C THR A 654 -30.85 7.18 2.11
N PRO A 655 -31.98 7.66 2.67
CA PRO A 655 -33.25 7.68 1.96
C PRO A 655 -33.26 8.69 0.80
N THR A 656 -34.09 8.46 -0.21
CA THR A 656 -34.21 9.34 -1.40
C THR A 656 -34.59 10.79 -1.10
N GLU A 657 -35.24 11.03 0.05
CA GLU A 657 -35.67 12.33 0.53
C GLU A 657 -34.53 13.16 1.11
N VAL A 658 -33.39 12.54 1.42
CA VAL A 658 -32.17 13.24 1.82
C VAL A 658 -31.58 13.93 0.60
N VAL A 659 -31.37 15.24 0.72
CA VAL A 659 -30.76 16.06 -0.33
C VAL A 659 -29.24 15.96 -0.22
N ILE A 660 -28.62 15.27 -1.19
CA ILE A 660 -27.18 15.07 -1.26
C ILE A 660 -26.53 16.07 -2.24
N ARG A 661 -27.02 16.05 -3.50
CA ARG A 661 -26.57 16.86 -4.65
C ARG A 661 -27.59 16.72 -5.79
N ASP A 662 -27.80 17.79 -6.55
CA ASP A 662 -28.67 17.86 -7.75
C ASP A 662 -27.75 18.00 -9.00
N PRO A 663 -27.93 17.27 -10.13
CA PRO A 663 -29.02 16.34 -10.50
C PRO A 663 -28.77 14.84 -10.32
N ALA A 664 -27.64 14.40 -9.77
CA ALA A 664 -27.31 12.98 -9.61
C ALA A 664 -27.15 12.58 -8.13
N PRO A 665 -28.24 12.34 -7.39
CA PRO A 665 -28.17 12.11 -5.95
C PRO A 665 -27.76 10.67 -5.61
N GLY A 666 -26.46 10.43 -5.40
CA GLY A 666 -25.85 9.10 -5.17
C GLY A 666 -26.24 8.37 -3.86
N HIS A 667 -27.52 8.21 -3.53
CA HIS A 667 -27.99 7.63 -2.26
C HIS A 667 -27.46 6.22 -1.96
N VAL A 668 -27.40 5.34 -2.97
CA VAL A 668 -26.81 3.99 -2.83
C VAL A 668 -25.32 4.11 -2.59
N ALA A 669 -24.62 4.95 -3.36
CA ALA A 669 -23.18 5.17 -3.19
C ALA A 669 -22.83 5.66 -1.78
N TRP A 670 -23.55 6.68 -1.29
CA TRP A 670 -23.38 7.21 0.07
C TRP A 670 -23.64 6.19 1.16
N SER A 671 -24.56 5.25 0.93
CA SER A 671 -24.89 4.20 1.90
C SER A 671 -23.81 3.11 1.92
N LEU A 672 -23.49 2.53 0.76
CA LEU A 672 -22.52 1.42 0.67
C LEU A 672 -21.11 1.85 1.09
N GLU A 673 -20.67 3.03 0.65
CA GLU A 673 -19.39 3.60 1.09
C GLU A 673 -19.42 3.97 2.57
N GLY A 674 -20.58 4.40 3.10
CA GLY A 674 -20.79 4.64 4.52
C GLY A 674 -20.62 3.38 5.37
N ASP A 675 -21.20 2.26 4.93
CA ASP A 675 -21.09 0.96 5.62
C ASP A 675 -19.64 0.44 5.63
N LEU A 676 -18.91 0.64 4.53
CA LEU A 676 -17.49 0.32 4.43
C LEU A 676 -16.66 1.18 5.41
N ASN A 677 -16.99 2.46 5.55
CA ASN A 677 -16.33 3.33 6.51
C ASN A 677 -16.69 2.97 7.96
N ASP A 678 -17.93 2.56 8.24
CA ASP A 678 -18.34 2.06 9.56
C ASP A 678 -17.61 0.76 9.92
N PHE A 679 -17.29 -0.09 8.95
CA PHE A 679 -16.36 -1.21 9.18
C PHE A 679 -15.00 -0.70 9.67
N GLY A 680 -14.42 0.32 9.03
CA GLY A 680 -13.19 0.97 9.50
C GLY A 680 -13.28 1.47 10.95
N VAL A 681 -14.37 2.19 11.29
CA VAL A 681 -14.63 2.67 12.66
C VAL A 681 -14.69 1.51 13.65
N SER A 682 -15.44 0.46 13.32
CA SER A 682 -15.57 -0.74 14.15
C SER A 682 -14.24 -1.43 14.42
N GLN A 683 -13.40 -1.58 13.39
CA GLN A 683 -12.13 -2.27 13.51
C GLN A 683 -11.14 -1.49 14.39
N LEU A 684 -11.12 -0.16 14.28
CA LEU A 684 -10.31 0.67 15.16
C LEU A 684 -10.89 0.73 16.58
N ALA A 685 -12.23 0.78 16.72
CA ALA A 685 -12.91 0.71 18.02
C ALA A 685 -12.56 -0.59 18.77
N GLU A 686 -12.55 -1.74 18.09
CA GLU A 686 -12.07 -3.01 18.65
C GLU A 686 -10.62 -2.89 19.14
N ALA A 687 -9.73 -2.38 18.30
CA ALA A 687 -8.31 -2.26 18.68
C ALA A 687 -8.09 -1.30 19.86
N LEU A 688 -8.94 -0.28 20.00
CA LEU A 688 -8.93 0.69 21.09
C LEU A 688 -9.82 0.32 22.29
N LYS A 689 -10.45 -0.87 22.28
CA LYS A 689 -11.34 -1.38 23.33
C LYS A 689 -12.54 -0.47 23.62
N LYS A 690 -13.14 0.09 22.56
CA LYS A 690 -14.36 0.91 22.58
C LYS A 690 -15.56 0.03 22.26
N GLU A 691 -15.96 -0.81 23.23
CA GLU A 691 -16.92 -1.91 23.01
C GLU A 691 -18.30 -1.45 22.50
N ASP A 692 -18.83 -0.34 23.03
CA ASP A 692 -20.13 0.19 22.59
C ASP A 692 -20.09 0.62 21.11
N ASP A 693 -19.04 1.36 20.72
CA ASP A 693 -18.82 1.82 19.35
C ASP A 693 -18.55 0.62 18.42
N ARG A 694 -17.73 -0.34 18.85
CA ARG A 694 -17.47 -1.58 18.10
C ARG A 694 -18.78 -2.29 17.78
N ALA A 695 -19.61 -2.55 18.78
CA ALA A 695 -20.87 -3.27 18.58
C ALA A 695 -21.80 -2.55 17.60
N TYR A 696 -21.90 -1.23 17.72
CA TYR A 696 -22.74 -0.41 16.86
C TYR A 696 -22.24 -0.33 15.42
N PHE A 697 -20.96 -0.02 15.23
CA PHE A 697 -20.39 0.14 13.90
C PHE A 697 -20.17 -1.20 13.19
N SER A 698 -19.94 -2.31 13.91
CA SER A 698 -20.00 -3.67 13.36
C SER A 698 -21.39 -3.98 12.78
N ASN A 699 -22.45 -3.60 13.50
CA ASN A 699 -23.82 -3.76 13.01
C ASN A 699 -24.10 -2.85 11.80
N ARG A 700 -23.62 -1.60 11.83
CA ARG A 700 -23.82 -0.67 10.72
C ARG A 700 -23.09 -1.11 9.45
N ALA A 701 -21.90 -1.70 9.58
CA ALA A 701 -21.11 -2.21 8.46
C ALA A 701 -21.81 -3.28 7.59
N ILE A 702 -22.88 -3.91 8.12
CA ILE A 702 -23.72 -4.87 7.39
C ILE A 702 -25.06 -4.29 6.93
N SER A 703 -25.28 -2.97 7.04
CA SER A 703 -26.57 -2.34 6.69
C SER A 703 -26.84 -2.29 5.19
N TYR A 704 -25.84 -2.57 4.35
CA TYR A 704 -25.97 -2.67 2.90
C TYR A 704 -27.11 -3.61 2.47
N SER A 705 -27.44 -4.63 3.28
CA SER A 705 -28.57 -5.53 3.03
C SER A 705 -29.93 -4.81 3.01
N ASN A 706 -30.07 -3.66 3.67
CA ASN A 706 -31.30 -2.86 3.68
C ASN A 706 -31.66 -2.28 2.30
N LEU A 707 -30.65 -2.10 1.44
CA LEU A 707 -30.79 -1.59 0.07
C LEU A 707 -30.77 -2.69 -0.99
N PHE A 708 -30.65 -3.97 -0.61
CA PHE A 708 -30.60 -5.07 -1.57
C PHE A 708 -32.00 -5.56 -1.95
N ASP A 709 -32.44 -5.23 -3.16
CA ASP A 709 -33.68 -5.71 -3.74
C ASP A 709 -33.46 -7.06 -4.44
N SER A 710 -33.83 -8.14 -3.76
CA SER A 710 -33.81 -9.50 -4.32
C SER A 710 -35.17 -9.98 -4.84
N ALA A 711 -36.23 -9.21 -4.67
CA ALA A 711 -37.61 -9.65 -4.88
C ALA A 711 -38.21 -9.16 -6.20
N SER A 712 -37.65 -8.10 -6.79
CA SER A 712 -38.10 -7.56 -8.07
C SER A 712 -38.06 -8.60 -9.20
N THR A 713 -39.10 -8.58 -10.04
CA THR A 713 -39.27 -9.48 -11.19
C THR A 713 -39.23 -8.76 -12.54
N ASP A 714 -39.01 -7.45 -12.54
CA ASP A 714 -38.98 -6.61 -13.74
C ASP A 714 -37.53 -6.37 -14.23
N SER A 715 -37.22 -5.19 -14.77
CA SER A 715 -35.85 -4.83 -15.13
C SER A 715 -34.85 -4.88 -13.96
N TRP A 716 -35.34 -4.90 -12.72
CA TRP A 716 -34.54 -5.09 -11.49
C TRP A 716 -34.51 -6.55 -11.01
N ALA A 717 -34.88 -7.52 -11.85
CA ALA A 717 -34.66 -8.93 -11.52
C ALA A 717 -33.16 -9.25 -11.34
N GLY A 718 -32.87 -10.23 -10.46
CA GLY A 718 -31.51 -10.76 -10.28
C GLY A 718 -30.65 -10.07 -9.21
N GLY A 719 -31.26 -9.34 -8.27
CA GLY A 719 -30.59 -8.82 -7.08
C GLY A 719 -29.74 -7.57 -7.33
N TRP A 720 -30.13 -6.44 -6.73
CA TRP A 720 -29.46 -5.16 -6.89
C TRP A 720 -29.48 -4.33 -5.62
N PHE A 721 -28.43 -3.54 -5.39
CA PHE A 721 -28.51 -2.40 -4.48
C PHE A 721 -29.26 -1.28 -5.18
N ARG A 722 -30.36 -0.80 -4.59
CA ARG A 722 -31.27 0.17 -5.24
C ARG A 722 -31.71 1.23 -4.24
N SER A 723 -31.90 2.47 -4.71
CA SER A 723 -32.41 3.55 -3.87
C SER A 723 -33.78 3.23 -3.29
N LYS A 724 -33.98 3.64 -2.03
CA LYS A 724 -35.17 3.38 -1.24
C LYS A 724 -35.58 4.65 -0.48
N ASN A 725 -36.87 4.91 -0.36
CA ASN A 725 -37.37 6.07 0.38
C ASN A 725 -37.47 5.74 1.90
N SER A 726 -37.84 6.74 2.70
CA SER A 726 -38.02 6.58 4.15
C SER A 726 -39.20 5.69 4.55
N ALA A 727 -40.18 5.52 3.67
CA ALA A 727 -41.31 4.59 3.84
C ALA A 727 -40.95 3.12 3.52
N GLY A 728 -39.80 2.90 2.89
CA GLY A 728 -39.32 1.58 2.47
C GLY A 728 -39.67 1.20 1.03
N ASP A 729 -40.24 2.12 0.25
CA ASP A 729 -40.52 1.90 -1.17
C ASP A 729 -39.26 2.07 -2.02
N TRP A 730 -39.09 1.19 -3.00
CA TRP A 730 -38.02 1.29 -3.98
C TRP A 730 -38.25 2.45 -4.95
N GLN A 731 -37.16 3.05 -5.45
CA GLN A 731 -37.18 4.06 -6.51
C GLN A 731 -38.00 3.60 -7.73
N ASN A 732 -38.58 4.53 -8.50
CA ASN A 732 -39.39 4.22 -9.70
C ASN A 732 -38.75 3.18 -10.66
N ASN A 733 -39.57 2.22 -11.14
CA ASN A 733 -39.18 1.14 -12.05
C ASN A 733 -38.86 1.60 -13.48
N SER A 734 -39.06 2.88 -13.83
CA SER A 734 -38.64 3.42 -15.13
C SER A 734 -37.12 3.54 -15.29
N ILE A 735 -36.37 3.53 -14.18
CA ILE A 735 -34.90 3.54 -14.16
C ILE A 735 -34.42 2.10 -14.24
N LYS A 736 -33.40 1.81 -15.06
CA LYS A 736 -32.86 0.46 -15.26
C LYS A 736 -31.52 0.29 -14.50
N PRO A 737 -31.11 -0.96 -14.18
CA PRO A 737 -29.84 -1.21 -13.50
C PRO A 737 -28.59 -0.71 -14.22
N ASP A 738 -28.63 -0.61 -15.55
CA ASP A 738 -27.55 -0.10 -16.39
C ASP A 738 -27.64 1.42 -16.65
N THR A 739 -28.53 2.14 -15.96
CA THR A 739 -28.66 3.59 -16.09
C THR A 739 -27.74 4.29 -15.10
N TRP A 740 -26.87 5.16 -15.60
CA TRP A 740 -25.90 5.88 -14.79
C TRP A 740 -26.52 7.03 -13.97
N GLY A 741 -25.92 7.33 -12.83
CA GLY A 741 -26.39 8.38 -11.92
C GLY A 741 -27.55 7.92 -11.05
N TYR A 742 -28.49 8.82 -10.74
CA TYR A 742 -29.53 8.60 -9.74
C TYR A 742 -28.88 8.15 -8.42
N GLY A 743 -29.22 6.96 -7.90
CA GLY A 743 -28.67 6.43 -6.66
C GLY A 743 -27.15 6.17 -6.66
N TYR A 744 -26.48 6.26 -7.80
CA TYR A 744 -25.07 5.95 -7.94
C TYR A 744 -24.24 7.20 -8.26
N THR A 745 -23.00 7.23 -7.77
CA THR A 745 -22.01 8.25 -8.15
C THR A 745 -21.07 7.65 -9.18
N GLU A 746 -20.98 8.31 -10.34
CA GLU A 746 -20.12 7.95 -11.48
C GLU A 746 -20.18 6.48 -11.90
N GLY A 747 -21.38 5.92 -11.86
CA GLY A 747 -21.64 4.56 -12.28
C GLY A 747 -23.13 4.27 -12.29
N ASP A 748 -23.43 2.98 -12.35
CA ASP A 748 -24.77 2.40 -12.39
C ASP A 748 -24.89 1.26 -11.33
N ALA A 749 -25.99 0.50 -11.36
CA ALA A 749 -26.20 -0.59 -10.42
C ALA A 749 -25.20 -1.74 -10.59
N TRP A 750 -24.63 -1.92 -11.79
CA TRP A 750 -23.54 -2.87 -12.01
C TRP A 750 -22.27 -2.44 -11.29
N SER A 751 -21.96 -1.14 -11.37
CA SER A 751 -20.78 -0.55 -10.76
C SER A 751 -20.74 -0.75 -9.24
N TYR A 752 -21.91 -0.72 -8.60
CA TYR A 752 -22.07 -0.90 -7.14
C TYR A 752 -22.51 -2.31 -6.71
N ALA A 753 -22.72 -3.24 -7.64
CA ALA A 753 -23.21 -4.61 -7.35
C ALA A 753 -22.30 -5.40 -6.39
N PHE A 754 -21.03 -5.00 -6.29
CA PHE A 754 -20.03 -5.71 -5.50
C PHE A 754 -19.33 -4.82 -4.46
N LEU A 755 -19.79 -3.59 -4.22
CA LEU A 755 -19.16 -2.63 -3.29
C LEU A 755 -19.50 -2.94 -1.81
N THR A 756 -19.23 -4.16 -1.39
CA THR A 756 -19.33 -4.63 0.01
C THR A 756 -18.16 -5.56 0.37
N PRO A 757 -16.90 -5.24 -0.01
CA PRO A 757 -15.79 -6.16 0.16
C PRO A 757 -15.45 -6.50 1.62
N GLN A 758 -15.89 -5.69 2.58
CA GLN A 758 -15.79 -5.99 4.02
C GLN A 758 -16.52 -7.28 4.41
N ASP A 759 -17.52 -7.67 3.62
CA ASP A 759 -18.41 -8.80 3.89
C ASP A 759 -18.78 -9.61 2.64
N GLY A 760 -17.76 -10.08 1.92
CA GLY A 760 -17.95 -10.86 0.69
C GLY A 760 -18.80 -12.12 0.85
N GLN A 761 -18.76 -12.80 2.00
CA GLN A 761 -19.65 -13.93 2.30
C GLN A 761 -21.11 -13.46 2.50
N GLY A 762 -21.34 -12.33 3.17
CA GLY A 762 -22.66 -11.73 3.30
C GLY A 762 -23.25 -11.33 1.94
N LEU A 763 -22.43 -10.73 1.06
CA LEU A 763 -22.79 -10.44 -0.33
C LEU A 763 -23.16 -11.72 -1.10
N ALA A 764 -22.35 -12.78 -0.96
CA ALA A 764 -22.67 -14.07 -1.57
C ALA A 764 -24.03 -14.59 -1.08
N ASN A 765 -24.32 -14.50 0.22
CA ASN A 765 -25.58 -14.94 0.79
C ASN A 765 -26.79 -14.13 0.27
N LEU A 766 -26.62 -12.83 0.01
CA LEU A 766 -27.66 -12.00 -0.62
C LEU A 766 -28.02 -12.49 -2.03
N TYR A 767 -27.01 -12.86 -2.83
CA TYR A 767 -27.21 -13.43 -4.18
C TYR A 767 -27.71 -14.87 -4.21
N GLY A 768 -27.72 -15.57 -3.07
CA GLY A 768 -28.12 -16.99 -2.98
C GLY A 768 -26.95 -17.99 -2.93
N GLY A 769 -25.77 -17.52 -2.50
CA GLY A 769 -24.55 -18.30 -2.29
C GLY A 769 -23.45 -17.99 -3.30
N ARG A 770 -22.27 -18.58 -3.09
CA ARG A 770 -21.05 -18.31 -3.87
C ARG A 770 -21.22 -18.56 -5.37
N ALA A 771 -21.95 -19.61 -5.75
CA ALA A 771 -22.24 -19.91 -7.15
C ALA A 771 -23.06 -18.80 -7.84
N GLN A 772 -23.99 -18.17 -7.13
CA GLN A 772 -24.80 -17.07 -7.67
C GLN A 772 -24.04 -15.74 -7.67
N LEU A 773 -23.17 -15.51 -6.69
CA LEU A 773 -22.21 -14.40 -6.75
C LEU A 773 -21.30 -14.53 -7.98
N LYS A 774 -20.77 -15.73 -8.24
CA LYS A 774 -19.99 -16.01 -9.45
C LYS A 774 -20.81 -15.72 -10.71
N ALA A 775 -22.05 -16.20 -10.78
CA ALA A 775 -22.92 -15.96 -11.94
C ALA A 775 -23.20 -14.47 -12.16
N LYS A 776 -23.39 -13.69 -11.09
CA LYS A 776 -23.54 -12.22 -11.17
C LYS A 776 -22.26 -11.57 -11.70
N LEU A 777 -21.08 -11.98 -11.23
CA LEU A 777 -19.79 -11.51 -11.74
C LEU A 777 -19.60 -11.88 -13.21
N ASP A 778 -19.89 -13.12 -13.61
CA ASP A 778 -19.82 -13.53 -15.02
C ASP A 778 -20.74 -12.69 -15.90
N GLY A 779 -21.94 -12.37 -15.41
CA GLY A 779 -22.87 -11.44 -16.05
C GLY A 779 -22.30 -10.03 -16.17
N PHE A 780 -21.65 -9.53 -15.13
CA PHE A 780 -20.99 -8.22 -15.12
C PHE A 780 -19.88 -8.12 -16.18
N PHE A 781 -19.01 -9.13 -16.29
CA PHE A 781 -17.96 -9.15 -17.32
C PHE A 781 -18.47 -9.43 -18.74
N SER A 782 -19.75 -9.73 -18.91
CA SER A 782 -20.36 -10.08 -20.21
C SER A 782 -21.39 -9.06 -20.70
N ALA A 783 -22.10 -8.40 -19.78
CA ALA A 783 -23.10 -7.39 -20.10
C ALA A 783 -22.43 -6.17 -20.74
N LYS A 784 -23.04 -5.60 -21.78
CA LYS A 784 -22.48 -4.42 -22.43
C LYS A 784 -22.85 -3.16 -21.63
N PRO A 785 -21.93 -2.20 -21.47
CA PRO A 785 -22.25 -0.88 -20.94
C PRO A 785 -23.33 -0.21 -21.78
N SER A 786 -24.25 0.48 -21.13
CA SER A 786 -25.33 1.20 -21.82
C SER A 786 -24.80 2.47 -22.51
N SER A 787 -25.64 3.04 -23.37
CA SER A 787 -25.47 4.37 -23.95
C SER A 787 -26.55 5.30 -23.42
N GLY A 788 -26.23 6.56 -23.12
CA GLY A 788 -27.14 7.59 -22.63
C GLY A 788 -26.56 8.39 -21.46
N GLY A 789 -27.04 9.63 -21.28
CA GLY A 789 -26.53 10.55 -20.26
C GLY A 789 -26.98 10.27 -18.82
N GLY A 790 -27.76 9.21 -18.57
CA GLY A 790 -28.26 8.87 -17.24
C GLY A 790 -29.04 10.01 -16.58
N SER A 791 -28.88 10.18 -15.27
CA SER A 791 -29.47 11.31 -14.52
C SER A 791 -28.69 12.62 -14.64
N TYR A 792 -27.58 12.66 -15.38
CA TYR A 792 -26.70 13.83 -15.42
C TYR A 792 -27.27 14.99 -16.25
N GLY A 793 -28.42 14.79 -16.91
CA GLY A 793 -29.21 15.84 -17.57
C GLY A 793 -28.64 16.38 -18.89
N TRP A 794 -27.38 16.06 -19.21
CA TRP A 794 -26.66 16.47 -20.43
C TRP A 794 -26.38 15.28 -21.38
N SER A 795 -25.58 15.51 -22.44
CA SER A 795 -24.90 14.45 -23.19
C SER A 795 -24.09 13.52 -22.28
N GLU A 796 -23.70 12.35 -22.77
CA GLU A 796 -22.90 11.39 -22.01
C GLU A 796 -21.62 12.03 -21.42
N ILE A 797 -21.44 11.85 -20.10
CA ILE A 797 -20.20 12.17 -19.39
C ILE A 797 -19.05 11.29 -19.91
N HIS A 798 -17.82 11.68 -19.65
CA HIS A 798 -16.64 11.03 -20.23
C HIS A 798 -16.51 9.57 -19.77
N GLU A 799 -16.84 9.29 -18.51
CA GLU A 799 -16.78 7.98 -17.87
C GLU A 799 -17.70 6.96 -18.58
N ILE A 800 -18.87 7.39 -19.08
CA ILE A 800 -19.79 6.53 -19.83
C ILE A 800 -19.19 6.15 -21.20
N LYS A 801 -18.48 7.08 -21.85
CA LYS A 801 -17.79 6.82 -23.13
C LYS A 801 -16.59 5.90 -22.91
N GLU A 802 -15.83 6.14 -21.85
CA GLU A 802 -14.66 5.33 -21.48
C GLU A 802 -15.06 3.92 -21.09
N ALA A 803 -16.14 3.74 -20.32
CA ALA A 803 -16.72 2.45 -20.01
C ALA A 803 -16.94 1.57 -21.25
N ARG A 804 -17.52 2.14 -22.31
CA ARG A 804 -17.70 1.42 -23.58
C ARG A 804 -16.36 1.11 -24.25
N LYS A 805 -15.40 2.05 -24.19
CA LYS A 805 -14.07 1.83 -24.78
C LYS A 805 -13.28 0.76 -24.04
N VAL A 806 -13.39 0.69 -22.71
CA VAL A 806 -12.83 -0.38 -21.89
C VAL A 806 -13.42 -1.74 -22.31
N ALA A 807 -14.74 -1.82 -22.43
CA ALA A 807 -15.42 -3.04 -22.88
C ALA A 807 -14.94 -3.49 -24.27
N GLU A 808 -14.74 -2.54 -25.20
CA GLU A 808 -14.20 -2.80 -26.54
C GLU A 808 -12.76 -3.31 -26.52
N LEU A 809 -11.87 -2.62 -25.78
CA LEU A 809 -10.43 -2.92 -25.78
C LEU A 809 -10.10 -4.21 -25.02
N ALA A 810 -10.71 -4.43 -23.85
CA ALA A 810 -10.37 -5.55 -22.98
C ALA A 810 -11.38 -6.71 -23.02
N ASN A 811 -12.54 -6.56 -23.67
CA ASN A 811 -13.62 -7.56 -23.70
C ASN A 811 -14.12 -7.94 -22.30
N VAL A 812 -14.48 -6.93 -21.51
CA VAL A 812 -14.81 -7.05 -20.07
C VAL A 812 -16.20 -6.52 -19.69
N GLY A 813 -17.08 -6.26 -20.67
CA GLY A 813 -18.47 -5.90 -20.40
C GLY A 813 -18.63 -4.66 -19.50
N GLN A 814 -19.41 -4.77 -18.43
CA GLN A 814 -19.68 -3.71 -17.45
C GLN A 814 -18.53 -3.49 -16.45
N TYR A 815 -17.39 -4.18 -16.58
CA TYR A 815 -16.19 -3.83 -15.82
C TYR A 815 -15.54 -2.57 -16.41
N GLN A 816 -16.07 -1.43 -15.95
CA GLN A 816 -15.69 -0.08 -16.35
C GLN A 816 -14.38 0.34 -15.65
N HIS A 817 -13.27 -0.31 -15.98
CA HIS A 817 -11.95 -0.07 -15.38
C HIS A 817 -11.43 1.38 -15.49
N SER A 818 -12.13 2.22 -16.24
CA SER A 818 -11.86 3.65 -16.31
C SER A 818 -12.29 4.42 -15.07
N ASN A 819 -13.02 3.79 -14.14
CA ASN A 819 -13.49 4.42 -12.92
C ASN A 819 -13.43 3.48 -11.68
N GLN A 820 -13.26 4.10 -10.52
CA GLN A 820 -12.90 3.57 -9.20
C GLN A 820 -13.89 2.53 -8.64
N PRO A 821 -15.24 2.68 -8.76
CA PRO A 821 -16.18 1.81 -8.05
C PRO A 821 -16.03 0.31 -8.36
N VAL A 822 -15.42 -0.04 -9.50
CA VAL A 822 -15.29 -1.43 -9.95
C VAL A 822 -13.91 -2.03 -9.76
N HIS A 823 -12.90 -1.27 -9.34
CA HIS A 823 -11.49 -1.72 -9.34
C HIS A 823 -11.22 -2.98 -8.49
N HIS A 824 -12.01 -3.22 -7.45
CA HIS A 824 -11.92 -4.43 -6.62
C HIS A 824 -12.71 -5.62 -7.20
N SER A 825 -13.62 -5.41 -8.15
CA SER A 825 -14.61 -6.40 -8.60
C SER A 825 -14.01 -7.65 -9.22
N ILE A 826 -12.86 -7.57 -9.92
CA ILE A 826 -12.18 -8.79 -10.41
C ILE A 826 -11.77 -9.70 -9.24
N TYR A 827 -11.34 -9.12 -8.12
CA TYR A 827 -10.91 -9.86 -6.94
C TYR A 827 -12.08 -10.42 -6.13
N MET A 828 -13.32 -10.00 -6.40
CA MET A 828 -14.52 -10.56 -5.76
C MET A 828 -14.81 -12.01 -6.20
N TYR A 829 -14.20 -12.47 -7.31
CA TYR A 829 -14.21 -13.90 -7.65
C TYR A 829 -13.55 -14.78 -6.57
N ASN A 830 -12.66 -14.24 -5.74
CA ASN A 830 -12.06 -14.97 -4.62
C ASN A 830 -13.12 -15.30 -3.57
N TYR A 831 -14.02 -14.36 -3.23
CA TYR A 831 -15.16 -14.62 -2.35
C TYR A 831 -16.17 -15.61 -2.93
N ALA A 832 -16.25 -15.69 -4.26
CA ALA A 832 -17.07 -16.67 -4.96
C ALA A 832 -16.43 -18.07 -5.03
N GLY A 833 -15.21 -18.26 -4.50
CA GLY A 833 -14.46 -19.52 -4.60
C GLY A 833 -14.04 -19.86 -6.04
N ALA A 834 -13.84 -18.84 -6.89
CA ALA A 834 -13.55 -19.00 -8.30
C ALA A 834 -12.42 -18.06 -8.80
N PRO A 835 -11.25 -17.99 -8.13
CA PRO A 835 -10.18 -17.04 -8.47
C PRO A 835 -9.72 -17.13 -9.93
N ALA A 836 -9.70 -18.34 -10.51
CA ALA A 836 -9.34 -18.53 -11.92
C ALA A 836 -10.25 -17.75 -12.90
N SER A 837 -11.52 -17.50 -12.55
CA SER A 837 -12.42 -16.67 -13.36
C SER A 837 -12.01 -15.20 -13.39
N GLY A 838 -11.48 -14.66 -12.28
CA GLY A 838 -10.93 -13.29 -12.25
C GLY A 838 -9.58 -13.19 -12.99
N GLN A 839 -8.69 -14.18 -12.79
CA GLN A 839 -7.37 -14.25 -13.44
C GLN A 839 -7.45 -14.21 -14.98
N LYS A 840 -8.53 -14.75 -15.55
CA LYS A 840 -8.83 -14.67 -16.99
C LYS A 840 -8.77 -13.23 -17.51
N TYR A 841 -9.36 -12.28 -16.78
CA TYR A 841 -9.51 -10.88 -17.18
C TYR A 841 -8.32 -10.01 -16.76
N LEU A 842 -7.70 -10.32 -15.62
CA LEU A 842 -6.63 -9.51 -15.00
C LEU A 842 -5.50 -9.19 -15.99
N ARG A 843 -5.05 -10.20 -16.75
CA ARG A 843 -3.99 -10.03 -17.75
C ARG A 843 -4.38 -9.05 -18.86
N ASP A 844 -5.58 -9.21 -19.41
CA ASP A 844 -6.02 -8.40 -20.55
C ASP A 844 -6.27 -6.95 -20.13
N VAL A 845 -6.81 -6.73 -18.93
CA VAL A 845 -6.96 -5.39 -18.33
C VAL A 845 -5.60 -4.71 -18.22
N MET A 846 -4.60 -5.37 -17.63
CA MET A 846 -3.26 -4.79 -17.48
C MET A 846 -2.54 -4.57 -18.81
N SER A 847 -2.63 -5.50 -19.76
CA SER A 847 -1.90 -5.41 -21.03
C SER A 847 -2.57 -4.50 -22.08
N LYS A 848 -3.88 -4.24 -21.98
CA LYS A 848 -4.64 -3.51 -23.02
C LYS A 848 -5.14 -2.14 -22.58
N LEU A 849 -5.28 -1.88 -21.28
CA LEU A 849 -5.79 -0.60 -20.77
C LEU A 849 -4.68 0.31 -20.22
N TYR A 850 -3.45 -0.21 -20.11
CA TYR A 850 -2.27 0.54 -19.71
C TYR A 850 -1.23 0.50 -20.83
N THR A 851 -0.81 1.67 -21.32
CA THR A 851 0.24 1.80 -22.35
C THR A 851 1.38 2.67 -21.84
N SER A 852 2.56 2.58 -22.44
CA SER A 852 3.72 3.41 -22.05
C SER A 852 3.56 4.90 -22.38
N GLY A 853 2.57 5.26 -23.20
CA GLY A 853 2.40 6.61 -23.73
C GLY A 853 3.42 6.98 -24.81
N LEU A 854 4.01 5.96 -25.47
CA LEU A 854 4.98 6.09 -26.56
C LEU A 854 4.41 5.49 -27.84
N ASP A 855 4.69 6.13 -28.97
CA ASP A 855 4.42 5.57 -30.30
C ASP A 855 5.48 4.52 -30.69
N ASN A 856 5.31 3.91 -31.87
CA ASN A 856 6.24 2.89 -32.39
C ASN A 856 7.68 3.40 -32.63
N ASN A 857 7.91 4.71 -32.60
CA ASN A 857 9.24 5.33 -32.74
C ASN A 857 9.81 5.77 -31.38
N GLY A 858 9.14 5.46 -30.27
CA GLY A 858 9.53 5.90 -28.94
C GLY A 858 9.25 7.39 -28.67
N ILE A 859 8.43 8.04 -29.48
CA ILE A 859 8.02 9.44 -29.28
C ILE A 859 6.76 9.46 -28.40
N PRO A 860 6.68 10.33 -27.38
CA PRO A 860 5.48 10.44 -26.57
C PRO A 860 4.24 10.79 -27.40
N ASP A 861 3.15 10.06 -27.20
CA ASP A 861 1.83 10.30 -27.80
C ASP A 861 0.77 10.75 -26.79
N GLY A 862 1.14 10.77 -25.50
CA GLY A 862 0.31 11.19 -24.39
C GLY A 862 -0.79 10.20 -24.00
N SER A 863 -0.87 9.03 -24.64
CA SER A 863 -1.69 7.92 -24.14
C SER A 863 -1.14 7.41 -22.80
N GLY A 864 -1.86 6.52 -22.13
CA GLY A 864 -1.34 5.94 -20.90
C GLY A 864 -2.36 5.10 -20.14
N TYR A 865 -3.55 5.66 -19.99
CA TYR A 865 -4.68 5.08 -19.28
C TYR A 865 -5.92 5.12 -20.19
N ILE A 866 -7.00 4.52 -19.73
CA ILE A 866 -8.36 4.67 -20.26
C ILE A 866 -9.23 5.03 -19.05
N GLY A 867 -9.61 6.30 -18.90
CA GLY A 867 -10.13 6.85 -17.64
C GLY A 867 -9.15 7.80 -16.95
N ASP A 868 -9.58 8.38 -15.84
CA ASP A 868 -8.77 9.32 -15.05
C ASP A 868 -7.76 8.60 -14.15
N GLU A 869 -6.59 9.22 -13.94
CA GLU A 869 -5.53 8.58 -13.15
C GLU A 869 -5.80 8.66 -11.64
N ASP A 870 -6.51 9.72 -11.22
CA ASP A 870 -7.03 9.98 -9.88
C ASP A 870 -6.01 9.81 -8.74
N ASN A 871 -5.00 10.68 -8.80
CA ASN A 871 -4.05 10.91 -7.71
C ASN A 871 -3.29 9.65 -7.27
N GLY A 872 -2.96 8.78 -8.22
CA GLY A 872 -2.27 7.52 -7.96
C GLY A 872 -3.16 6.29 -7.88
N GLU A 873 -4.50 6.42 -7.88
CA GLU A 873 -5.40 5.28 -7.63
C GLU A 873 -5.26 4.19 -8.71
N GLN A 874 -5.42 4.54 -10.00
CA GLN A 874 -5.27 3.57 -11.10
C GLN A 874 -3.84 3.05 -11.19
N SER A 875 -2.88 3.94 -10.94
CA SER A 875 -1.47 3.58 -10.97
C SER A 875 -1.10 2.56 -9.88
N ALA A 876 -1.60 2.76 -8.66
CA ALA A 876 -1.41 1.83 -7.55
C ALA A 876 -2.17 0.52 -7.76
N TRP A 877 -3.34 0.55 -8.44
CA TRP A 877 -4.04 -0.65 -8.87
C TRP A 877 -3.15 -1.52 -9.75
N TYR A 878 -2.47 -0.92 -10.74
CA TYR A 878 -1.54 -1.64 -11.62
C TYR A 878 -0.37 -2.23 -10.83
N VAL A 879 0.23 -1.47 -9.90
CA VAL A 879 1.37 -1.94 -9.09
C VAL A 879 0.98 -3.13 -8.22
N PHE A 880 -0.16 -3.09 -7.51
CA PHE A 880 -0.68 -4.23 -6.75
C PHE A 880 -0.97 -5.44 -7.64
N SER A 881 -1.71 -5.23 -8.72
CA SER A 881 -2.06 -6.32 -9.64
C SER A 881 -0.80 -6.94 -10.27
N ALA A 882 0.24 -6.16 -10.55
CA ALA A 882 1.52 -6.65 -11.04
C ALA A 882 2.28 -7.51 -10.02
N MET A 883 2.19 -7.16 -8.72
CA MET A 883 2.69 -7.99 -7.62
C MET A 883 1.93 -9.32 -7.49
N GLY A 884 0.71 -9.40 -8.04
CA GLY A 884 -0.14 -10.58 -8.02
C GLY A 884 -1.12 -10.64 -6.85
N PHE A 885 -1.31 -9.55 -6.11
CA PHE A 885 -2.29 -9.46 -5.02
C PHE A 885 -2.82 -8.03 -4.84
N TYR A 886 -4.01 -7.88 -4.26
CA TYR A 886 -4.76 -6.63 -4.18
C TYR A 886 -5.47 -6.45 -2.82
N PRO A 887 -5.50 -5.24 -2.23
CA PRO A 887 -6.17 -4.95 -0.96
C PRO A 887 -7.70 -4.86 -1.10
N VAL A 888 -8.36 -5.97 -1.44
CA VAL A 888 -9.81 -6.02 -1.76
C VAL A 888 -10.68 -5.43 -0.64
N SER A 889 -10.35 -5.71 0.62
CA SER A 889 -11.09 -5.25 1.80
C SER A 889 -10.15 -4.49 2.72
N MET A 890 -10.06 -3.19 2.52
CA MET A 890 -9.44 -2.24 3.45
C MET A 890 -10.03 -2.34 4.86
N GLY A 891 -9.29 -1.91 5.89
CA GLY A 891 -9.71 -2.06 7.30
C GLY A 891 -9.51 -3.48 7.84
N ARG A 892 -8.92 -4.36 7.03
CA ARG A 892 -8.45 -5.69 7.42
C ARG A 892 -7.06 -5.91 6.81
N PRO A 893 -6.09 -6.45 7.57
CA PRO A 893 -4.73 -6.66 7.08
C PRO A 893 -4.62 -7.89 6.15
N GLU A 894 -5.41 -7.92 5.08
CA GLU A 894 -5.50 -9.00 4.09
C GLU A 894 -5.35 -8.47 2.65
N TYR A 895 -4.80 -9.30 1.77
CA TYR A 895 -4.69 -9.02 0.32
C TYR A 895 -5.20 -10.22 -0.47
N ALA A 896 -6.18 -10.02 -1.35
CA ALA A 896 -6.66 -11.06 -2.26
C ALA A 896 -5.61 -11.36 -3.33
N ILE A 897 -5.29 -12.63 -3.55
CA ILE A 897 -4.35 -13.06 -4.59
C ILE A 897 -5.07 -13.06 -5.94
N GLY A 898 -4.46 -12.39 -6.92
CA GLY A 898 -4.84 -12.42 -8.33
C GLY A 898 -3.94 -13.36 -9.12
N ALA A 899 -3.12 -12.78 -9.99
CA ALA A 899 -2.02 -13.46 -10.67
C ALA A 899 -0.90 -12.45 -10.96
N PRO A 900 0.39 -12.81 -10.78
CA PRO A 900 1.50 -11.90 -11.05
C PRO A 900 1.60 -11.56 -12.54
N TYR A 901 2.15 -10.39 -12.86
CA TYR A 901 2.32 -9.95 -14.25
C TYR A 901 3.71 -10.28 -14.81
N PHE A 902 4.76 -10.13 -13.99
CA PHE A 902 6.15 -10.30 -14.41
C PHE A 902 6.74 -11.66 -13.97
N PRO A 903 7.69 -12.23 -14.74
CA PRO A 903 8.36 -13.49 -14.38
C PRO A 903 9.02 -13.45 -13.00
N LYS A 904 9.54 -12.30 -12.61
CA LYS A 904 10.06 -12.07 -11.26
C LYS A 904 9.94 -10.60 -10.89
N MET A 905 9.48 -10.36 -9.66
CA MET A 905 9.41 -9.04 -9.05
C MET A 905 10.00 -9.10 -7.64
N THR A 906 10.86 -8.14 -7.30
CA THR A 906 11.38 -7.94 -5.94
C THR A 906 10.83 -6.63 -5.42
N VAL A 907 10.15 -6.67 -4.28
CA VAL A 907 9.55 -5.52 -3.62
C VAL A 907 10.28 -5.26 -2.30
N TRP A 908 11.03 -4.18 -2.24
CA TRP A 908 11.68 -3.70 -1.01
C TRP A 908 10.72 -2.81 -0.24
N LEU A 909 10.57 -3.08 1.04
CA LEU A 909 9.66 -2.35 1.90
C LEU A 909 10.29 -2.09 3.26
N LYS A 910 9.69 -1.15 4.00
CA LYS A 910 9.96 -0.94 5.42
C LYS A 910 8.84 -1.59 6.21
N ASN A 911 9.18 -2.41 7.20
CA ASN A 911 8.17 -2.91 8.13
C ASN A 911 7.78 -1.81 9.14
N ALA A 912 6.82 -2.09 10.03
CA ALA A 912 6.38 -1.14 11.06
C ALA A 912 7.49 -0.71 12.06
N LYS A 913 8.60 -1.46 12.12
CA LYS A 913 9.80 -1.14 12.91
C LYS A 913 10.86 -0.36 12.10
N ASN A 914 10.51 0.06 10.89
CA ASN A 914 11.37 0.74 9.92
C ASN A 914 12.57 -0.09 9.43
N GLU A 915 12.50 -1.41 9.58
CA GLU A 915 13.54 -2.32 9.13
C GLU A 915 13.32 -2.62 7.63
N SER A 916 14.42 -2.67 6.86
CA SER A 916 14.34 -3.06 5.46
C SER A 916 13.99 -4.54 5.34
N ARG A 917 12.96 -4.84 4.55
CA ARG A 917 12.47 -6.17 4.23
C ARG A 917 12.25 -6.29 2.73
N LYS A 918 12.05 -7.53 2.25
CA LYS A 918 11.78 -7.79 0.84
C LYS A 918 10.71 -8.86 0.66
N ILE A 919 9.83 -8.63 -0.31
CA ILE A 919 8.95 -9.65 -0.89
C ILE A 919 9.55 -10.05 -2.24
N THR A 920 9.82 -11.33 -2.43
CA THR A 920 10.26 -11.88 -3.72
C THR A 920 9.11 -12.64 -4.34
N ILE A 921 8.66 -12.23 -5.52
CA ILE A 921 7.57 -12.86 -6.28
C ILE A 921 8.20 -13.56 -7.47
N ASN A 922 8.07 -14.89 -7.54
CA ASN A 922 8.61 -15.72 -8.61
C ASN A 922 7.46 -16.35 -9.40
N ALA A 923 7.42 -16.10 -10.71
CA ALA A 923 6.42 -16.66 -11.62
C ALA A 923 7.05 -16.92 -13.01
N PRO A 924 8.12 -17.72 -13.12
CA PRO A 924 8.98 -17.76 -14.32
C PRO A 924 8.25 -18.14 -15.62
N SER A 925 7.14 -18.86 -15.52
CA SER A 925 6.34 -19.30 -16.67
C SER A 925 5.19 -18.34 -17.01
N VAL A 926 5.01 -17.24 -16.29
CA VAL A 926 3.90 -16.29 -16.50
C VAL A 926 3.98 -15.66 -17.89
N SER A 927 2.86 -15.66 -18.61
CA SER A 927 2.77 -15.15 -19.98
C SER A 927 1.32 -14.91 -20.38
N ASP A 928 1.08 -14.35 -21.57
CA ASP A 928 -0.30 -14.11 -22.04
C ASP A 928 -1.08 -15.40 -22.23
N THR A 929 -0.36 -16.51 -22.44
CA THR A 929 -0.88 -17.88 -22.45
C THR A 929 -1.01 -18.44 -21.02
N ASN A 930 0.06 -18.39 -20.23
CA ASN A 930 0.10 -18.94 -18.87
C ASN A 930 -0.38 -17.90 -17.85
N ARG A 931 -1.70 -17.67 -17.84
CA ARG A 931 -2.35 -16.64 -17.01
C ARG A 931 -3.04 -17.16 -15.74
N TYR A 932 -3.12 -18.48 -15.53
CA TYR A 932 -3.83 -19.07 -14.39
C TYR A 932 -2.87 -19.61 -13.34
N VAL A 933 -3.12 -19.28 -12.08
CA VAL A 933 -2.39 -19.82 -10.94
C VAL A 933 -2.76 -21.29 -10.75
N GLN A 934 -1.77 -22.18 -10.69
CA GLN A 934 -1.91 -23.61 -10.45
C GLN A 934 -1.62 -23.97 -8.99
N SER A 935 -0.66 -23.28 -8.37
CA SER A 935 -0.36 -23.36 -6.94
C SER A 935 0.47 -22.15 -6.52
N VAL A 936 0.44 -21.85 -5.21
CA VAL A 936 1.24 -20.78 -4.60
C VAL A 936 1.97 -21.35 -3.39
N ARG A 937 3.26 -21.01 -3.27
CA ARG A 937 4.03 -21.22 -2.04
C ARG A 937 4.35 -19.90 -1.39
N LEU A 938 4.05 -19.78 -0.10
CA LEU A 938 4.49 -18.69 0.75
C LEU A 938 5.61 -19.21 1.65
N ASN A 939 6.83 -18.66 1.49
CA ASN A 939 8.02 -19.09 2.24
C ASN A 939 8.24 -20.61 2.19
N ALA A 940 8.21 -21.17 0.97
CA ALA A 940 8.32 -22.60 0.66
C ALA A 940 7.19 -23.51 1.17
N LYS A 941 6.12 -22.96 1.76
CA LYS A 941 4.94 -23.71 2.18
C LYS A 941 3.79 -23.51 1.21
N ASP A 942 3.20 -24.60 0.74
CA ASP A 942 2.02 -24.55 -0.11
C ASP A 942 0.85 -23.89 0.64
N ILE A 943 0.16 -22.95 -0.02
CA ILE A 943 -1.08 -22.35 0.48
C ILE A 943 -2.19 -22.60 -0.56
N THR A 944 -3.38 -22.93 -0.06
CA THR A 944 -4.59 -23.07 -0.90
C THR A 944 -5.45 -21.83 -0.87
N ARG A 945 -5.41 -21.06 0.24
CA ARG A 945 -6.14 -19.81 0.37
C ARG A 945 -5.75 -18.79 -0.70
N SER A 946 -6.77 -18.08 -1.17
CA SER A 946 -6.72 -17.05 -2.21
C SER A 946 -6.43 -15.65 -1.65
N TYR A 947 -5.81 -15.57 -0.48
CA TYR A 947 -5.43 -14.32 0.17
C TYR A 947 -4.13 -14.46 0.99
N LEU A 948 -3.47 -13.33 1.22
CA LEU A 948 -2.28 -13.17 2.05
C LEU A 948 -2.61 -12.30 3.26
N LEU A 949 -2.03 -12.59 4.42
CA LEU A 949 -2.06 -11.67 5.56
C LEU A 949 -0.92 -10.65 5.42
N HIS A 950 -1.15 -9.42 5.86
CA HIS A 950 -0.11 -8.40 5.92
C HIS A 950 1.08 -8.85 6.78
N SER A 951 0.81 -9.48 7.93
CA SER A 951 1.84 -10.00 8.84
C SER A 951 2.74 -11.07 8.21
N GLU A 952 2.29 -11.73 7.14
CA GLU A 952 3.06 -12.77 6.45
C GLU A 952 4.01 -12.23 5.41
N ILE A 953 3.78 -10.99 4.94
CA ILE A 953 4.57 -10.36 3.87
C ILE A 953 5.36 -9.13 4.35
N ALA A 954 4.88 -8.43 5.38
CA ALA A 954 5.49 -7.20 5.89
C ALA A 954 6.86 -7.44 6.57
N ASP A 955 7.13 -8.63 7.08
CA ASP A 955 8.44 -9.01 7.61
C ASP A 955 9.33 -9.72 6.56
N GLY A 956 8.94 -9.61 5.29
CA GLY A 956 9.61 -10.23 4.15
C GLY A 956 9.06 -11.62 3.83
N ALA A 957 8.93 -11.90 2.53
CA ALA A 957 8.34 -13.14 2.05
C ALA A 957 8.92 -13.58 0.70
N THR A 958 8.79 -14.86 0.39
CA THR A 958 8.92 -15.38 -0.96
C THR A 958 7.59 -15.99 -1.38
N LEU A 959 7.05 -15.52 -2.51
CA LEU A 959 5.83 -16.01 -3.14
C LEU A 959 6.21 -16.70 -4.45
N ASP A 960 6.14 -18.04 -4.48
CA ASP A 960 6.40 -18.82 -5.70
C ASP A 960 5.07 -19.23 -6.33
N PHE A 961 4.81 -18.72 -7.53
CA PHE A 961 3.63 -19.01 -8.33
C PHE A 961 3.97 -20.04 -9.43
N ILE A 962 3.22 -21.14 -9.45
CA ILE A 962 3.20 -22.03 -10.61
C ILE A 962 2.07 -21.57 -11.53
N MET A 963 2.43 -21.12 -12.72
CA MET A 963 1.48 -20.62 -13.72
C MET A 963 1.16 -21.68 -14.77
N GLY A 964 -0.05 -21.66 -15.30
CA GLY A 964 -0.50 -22.60 -16.34
C GLY A 964 -1.50 -21.97 -17.32
N PRO A 965 -1.72 -22.62 -18.47
CA PRO A 965 -2.57 -22.11 -19.55
C PRO A 965 -4.07 -22.34 -19.33
N ASN A 966 -4.43 -23.21 -18.38
CA ASN A 966 -5.83 -23.58 -18.11
C ASN A 966 -6.22 -23.20 -16.67
N PRO A 967 -7.50 -22.87 -16.41
CA PRO A 967 -8.03 -22.72 -15.06
C PRO A 967 -7.71 -23.94 -14.18
N SER A 968 -7.37 -23.70 -12.91
CA SER A 968 -7.06 -24.75 -11.92
C SER A 968 -8.12 -24.78 -10.79
N SER A 969 -8.01 -25.77 -9.90
CA SER A 969 -8.82 -25.87 -8.68
C SER A 969 -8.23 -25.14 -7.47
N TRP A 970 -7.11 -24.42 -7.63
CA TRP A 970 -6.47 -23.67 -6.55
C TRP A 970 -7.39 -22.56 -6.04
N GLY A 971 -7.50 -22.39 -4.72
CA GLY A 971 -8.30 -21.34 -4.09
C GLY A 971 -9.82 -21.50 -4.21
N THR A 972 -10.31 -22.72 -4.44
CA THR A 972 -11.75 -23.00 -4.62
C THR A 972 -12.43 -23.57 -3.36
N GLY A 973 -11.67 -23.94 -2.33
CA GLY A 973 -12.20 -24.54 -1.11
C GLY A 973 -13.00 -23.56 -0.25
N GLU A 974 -13.85 -24.09 0.64
CA GLU A 974 -14.72 -23.26 1.48
C GLU A 974 -13.94 -22.28 2.38
N ALA A 975 -12.80 -22.74 2.92
CA ALA A 975 -11.89 -22.00 3.78
C ALA A 975 -10.80 -21.23 3.01
N ASP A 976 -10.77 -21.29 1.67
CA ASP A 976 -9.74 -20.65 0.86
C ASP A 976 -10.09 -19.18 0.52
N VAL A 977 -11.28 -18.71 0.87
CA VAL A 977 -11.75 -17.35 0.53
C VAL A 977 -11.28 -16.32 1.55
N PRO A 978 -11.18 -15.03 1.19
CA PRO A 978 -10.86 -13.98 2.16
C PRO A 978 -11.90 -13.88 3.27
N SER A 979 -11.54 -13.25 4.40
CA SER A 979 -12.42 -13.17 5.57
C SER A 979 -13.66 -12.31 5.29
N SER A 980 -14.71 -12.44 6.11
CA SER A 980 -15.95 -11.66 5.99
C SER A 980 -16.58 -11.38 7.35
N ILE A 981 -17.40 -10.34 7.47
CA ILE A 981 -18.13 -10.05 8.73
C ILE A 981 -19.14 -11.18 8.98
N THR A 982 -19.98 -11.47 7.97
CA THR A 982 -20.96 -12.53 8.00
C THR A 982 -20.28 -13.89 7.90
N GLN A 983 -20.70 -14.81 8.77
CA GLN A 983 -20.25 -16.19 8.80
C GLN A 983 -21.39 -17.13 8.40
N GLY A 984 -21.06 -18.24 7.73
CA GLY A 984 -22.05 -19.22 7.26
C GLY A 984 -22.92 -18.73 6.10
N THR A 985 -24.15 -19.24 6.00
CA THR A 985 -25.05 -19.08 4.83
C THR A 985 -26.22 -18.13 5.07
N ALA A 986 -26.36 -17.58 6.28
CA ALA A 986 -27.43 -16.63 6.59
C ALA A 986 -27.18 -15.28 5.89
N LYS A 987 -28.25 -14.65 5.40
CA LYS A 987 -28.16 -13.27 4.92
C LYS A 987 -27.84 -12.33 6.09
N PRO A 988 -27.05 -11.27 5.88
CA PRO A 988 -26.86 -10.23 6.88
C PRO A 988 -28.20 -9.65 7.32
N SER A 989 -28.35 -9.42 8.62
CA SER A 989 -29.58 -8.95 9.24
C SER A 989 -29.25 -7.85 10.26
N PRO A 990 -28.97 -6.61 9.81
CA PRO A 990 -28.67 -5.50 10.70
C PRO A 990 -29.80 -5.25 11.70
N LEU A 991 -29.44 -4.84 12.91
CA LEU A 991 -30.39 -4.45 13.95
C LEU A 991 -31.24 -3.26 13.50
N GLN A 992 -32.50 -3.23 13.93
CA GLN A 992 -33.45 -2.15 13.65
C GLN A 992 -34.04 -1.60 14.95
N SER A 993 -34.33 -0.30 14.98
CA SER A 993 -35.04 0.32 16.09
C SER A 993 -36.46 -0.22 16.20
N VAL A 994 -36.85 -0.66 17.40
CA VAL A 994 -38.23 -1.04 17.72
C VAL A 994 -39.11 0.15 18.10
N LEU A 995 -38.57 1.39 18.13
CA LEU A 995 -39.23 2.61 18.61
C LEU A 995 -39.49 3.66 17.50
N PRO A 996 -40.77 4.07 17.34
CA PRO A 996 -41.89 3.17 17.25
C PRO A 996 -41.97 2.70 15.80
N ALA A 997 -41.40 1.54 15.50
CA ALA A 997 -41.81 0.82 14.30
C ALA A 997 -42.90 -0.19 14.69
N LYS A 998 -44.17 0.24 14.74
CA LYS A 998 -45.39 -0.60 14.94
C LYS A 998 -45.37 -1.60 16.12
N THR A 999 -44.39 -1.53 17.04
CA THR A 999 -44.11 -2.59 18.03
C THR A 999 -44.31 -2.10 19.45
N TYR A 1000 -43.80 -0.91 19.77
CA TYR A 1000 -43.97 -0.27 21.08
C TYR A 1000 -44.63 1.11 20.93
N ASP A 1001 -45.51 1.43 21.87
CA ASP A 1001 -45.98 2.80 22.10
C ASP A 1001 -45.01 3.50 23.06
N VAL A 1002 -44.57 4.70 22.72
CA VAL A 1002 -43.60 5.46 23.50
C VAL A 1002 -44.29 6.63 24.19
N THR A 1003 -44.04 6.77 25.49
CA THR A 1003 -44.47 7.90 26.32
C THR A 1003 -43.26 8.49 27.04
N ALA A 1004 -43.36 9.74 27.47
CA ALA A 1004 -42.30 10.42 28.20
C ALA A 1004 -42.89 11.25 29.36
N SER A 1005 -42.05 11.62 30.32
CA SER A 1005 -42.45 12.45 31.47
C SER A 1005 -43.04 13.81 31.08
N THR A 1006 -42.71 14.31 29.88
CA THR A 1006 -43.31 15.50 29.26
C THR A 1006 -43.94 15.09 27.92
N PRO A 1007 -45.27 15.13 27.78
CA PRO A 1007 -45.93 14.66 26.55
C PRO A 1007 -45.70 15.53 25.31
N ASP A 1008 -45.47 16.84 25.49
CA ASP A 1008 -45.27 17.75 24.36
C ASP A 1008 -44.08 17.30 23.51
N LYS A 1009 -44.31 17.15 22.19
CA LYS A 1009 -43.31 16.70 21.21
C LYS A 1009 -42.58 15.40 21.56
N ALA A 1010 -43.15 14.52 22.39
CA ALA A 1010 -42.55 13.22 22.69
C ALA A 1010 -42.33 12.36 21.43
N ALA A 1011 -43.09 12.62 20.35
CA ALA A 1011 -42.89 11.98 19.05
C ALA A 1011 -41.53 12.25 18.41
N ASN A 1012 -40.89 13.37 18.75
CA ASN A 1012 -39.56 13.73 18.26
C ASN A 1012 -38.46 12.83 18.84
N LEU A 1013 -38.75 11.99 19.85
CA LEU A 1013 -37.74 11.04 20.37
C LEU A 1013 -37.48 9.87 19.42
N PHE A 1014 -38.28 9.73 18.36
CA PHE A 1014 -38.34 8.49 17.61
C PHE A 1014 -38.85 8.72 16.17
N ASP A 1015 -38.76 9.96 15.68
CA ASP A 1015 -39.16 10.35 14.34
C ASP A 1015 -38.06 10.12 13.29
N ARG A 1016 -36.89 9.60 13.73
CA ARG A 1016 -35.71 9.34 12.92
C ARG A 1016 -35.15 10.61 12.28
N ASP A 1017 -35.22 11.73 12.99
CA ASP A 1017 -34.67 13.01 12.55
C ASP A 1017 -33.96 13.73 13.70
N SER A 1018 -32.63 13.73 13.66
CA SER A 1018 -31.85 14.44 14.69
C SER A 1018 -31.99 15.97 14.62
N GLY A 1019 -32.73 16.49 13.64
CA GLY A 1019 -33.05 17.91 13.46
C GLY A 1019 -34.24 18.36 14.31
N THR A 1020 -35.03 17.44 14.84
CA THR A 1020 -36.07 17.72 15.85
C THR A 1020 -35.56 17.32 17.24
N ALA A 1021 -36.29 17.72 18.28
CA ALA A 1021 -35.95 17.33 19.65
C ALA A 1021 -37.18 17.33 20.57
N TRP A 1022 -37.14 16.45 21.55
CA TRP A 1022 -37.96 16.49 22.76
C TRP A 1022 -37.21 17.21 23.88
N GLN A 1023 -37.97 17.84 24.78
CA GLN A 1023 -37.44 18.51 25.96
C GLN A 1023 -38.33 18.17 27.16
N SER A 1024 -37.71 17.76 28.27
CA SER A 1024 -38.42 17.55 29.53
C SER A 1024 -38.73 18.89 30.21
N ALA A 1025 -39.87 19.02 30.88
CA ALA A 1025 -40.19 20.23 31.65
C ALA A 1025 -39.25 20.46 32.86
N SER A 1026 -38.78 19.38 33.49
CA SER A 1026 -37.86 19.38 34.65
C SER A 1026 -37.27 17.99 34.86
N GLY A 1027 -36.25 17.85 35.71
CA GLY A 1027 -35.71 16.56 36.15
C GLY A 1027 -36.27 16.11 37.51
N PRO A 1028 -36.33 14.79 37.80
CA PRO A 1028 -35.92 13.67 36.96
C PRO A 1028 -36.92 13.40 35.82
N ALA A 1029 -36.42 12.98 34.66
CA ALA A 1029 -37.21 12.72 33.45
C ALA A 1029 -37.13 11.24 33.05
N TRP A 1030 -38.10 10.76 32.27
CA TRP A 1030 -38.12 9.37 31.81
C TRP A 1030 -38.79 9.22 30.44
N ILE A 1031 -38.41 8.16 29.72
CA ILE A 1031 -39.02 7.68 28.49
C ILE A 1031 -39.41 6.22 28.71
N GLU A 1032 -40.66 5.84 28.43
CA GLU A 1032 -41.17 4.47 28.55
C GLU A 1032 -41.74 3.99 27.22
N ALA A 1033 -41.25 2.83 26.76
CA ALA A 1033 -41.77 2.10 25.62
C ALA A 1033 -42.58 0.90 26.12
N SER A 1034 -43.85 0.79 25.72
CA SER A 1034 -44.75 -0.31 26.07
C SER A 1034 -45.15 -1.11 24.84
N LEU A 1035 -44.97 -2.43 24.87
CA LEU A 1035 -45.28 -3.34 23.77
C LEU A 1035 -46.77 -3.26 23.43
N GLN A 1036 -47.08 -3.08 22.14
CA GLN A 1036 -48.46 -3.15 21.65
C GLN A 1036 -49.02 -4.55 21.82
N SER A 1037 -50.31 -4.65 22.16
CA SER A 1037 -50.95 -5.90 22.58
C SER A 1037 -50.96 -7.01 21.53
N ASP A 1038 -50.84 -6.67 20.25
CA ASP A 1038 -50.80 -7.61 19.12
C ASP A 1038 -49.38 -7.91 18.60
N LYS A 1039 -48.34 -7.46 19.31
CA LYS A 1039 -46.92 -7.57 18.89
C LYS A 1039 -46.12 -8.48 19.79
N LYS A 1040 -45.01 -9.00 19.26
CA LYS A 1040 -44.04 -9.79 20.02
C LYS A 1040 -42.86 -8.92 20.41
N ALA A 1041 -42.31 -9.14 21.59
CA ALA A 1041 -41.09 -8.46 22.01
C ALA A 1041 -39.87 -9.05 21.28
N SER A 1042 -38.99 -8.18 20.78
CA SER A 1042 -37.67 -8.55 20.25
C SER A 1042 -36.58 -8.44 21.33
N ALA A 1043 -35.51 -9.20 21.17
CA ALA A 1043 -34.34 -9.12 22.04
C ALA A 1043 -33.51 -7.88 21.70
N VAL A 1044 -33.63 -6.83 22.51
CA VAL A 1044 -32.83 -5.61 22.41
C VAL A 1044 -31.39 -5.92 22.79
N THR A 1045 -30.44 -5.48 21.98
CA THR A 1045 -29.00 -5.71 22.16
C THR A 1045 -28.22 -4.41 22.30
N LEU A 1046 -28.72 -3.32 21.74
CA LEU A 1046 -28.10 -2.00 21.77
C LEU A 1046 -29.17 -0.93 21.91
N TYR A 1047 -28.84 0.21 22.54
CA TYR A 1047 -29.66 1.41 22.46
C TYR A 1047 -28.80 2.62 22.07
N THR A 1048 -29.42 3.61 21.43
CA THR A 1048 -28.74 4.86 21.07
C THR A 1048 -29.43 6.04 21.74
N ILE A 1049 -28.65 7.06 22.10
CA ILE A 1049 -29.17 8.37 22.53
C ILE A 1049 -28.55 9.42 21.63
N THR A 1050 -29.38 10.31 21.06
CA THR A 1050 -28.91 11.43 20.24
C THR A 1050 -29.11 12.75 20.98
N SER A 1051 -28.02 13.48 21.21
CA SER A 1051 -28.08 14.83 21.82
C SER A 1051 -28.87 15.80 20.94
N SER A 1052 -29.52 16.80 21.51
CA SER A 1052 -30.10 17.90 20.72
C SER A 1052 -29.05 18.93 20.28
N SER A 1053 -29.51 20.07 19.77
CA SER A 1053 -28.66 21.22 19.47
C SER A 1053 -28.22 22.01 20.72
N ASP A 1054 -28.83 21.75 21.90
CA ASP A 1054 -28.56 22.49 23.13
C ASP A 1054 -27.68 21.68 24.10
N GLN A 1055 -26.40 22.05 24.20
CA GLN A 1055 -25.42 21.42 25.08
C GLN A 1055 -25.73 21.57 26.57
N ALA A 1056 -26.42 22.62 26.98
CA ALA A 1056 -26.73 22.84 28.40
C ALA A 1056 -27.76 21.82 28.94
N GLN A 1057 -28.42 21.08 28.04
CA GLN A 1057 -29.50 20.16 28.35
C GLN A 1057 -29.17 18.69 28.02
N ASP A 1058 -27.89 18.37 27.78
CA ASP A 1058 -27.47 16.98 27.57
C ASP A 1058 -27.66 16.15 28.86
N PRO A 1059 -28.18 14.91 28.76
CA PRO A 1059 -28.15 14.01 29.90
C PRO A 1059 -26.73 13.48 30.14
N ALA A 1060 -26.32 13.44 31.41
CA ALA A 1060 -25.04 12.86 31.84
C ALA A 1060 -25.18 11.49 32.50
N ASN A 1061 -26.36 11.18 33.07
CA ASN A 1061 -26.59 9.98 33.85
C ASN A 1061 -27.97 9.40 33.55
N TRP A 1062 -28.05 8.09 33.34
CA TRP A 1062 -29.31 7.41 33.14
C TRP A 1062 -29.25 5.92 33.47
N THR A 1063 -30.42 5.32 33.64
CA THR A 1063 -30.61 3.89 33.84
C THR A 1063 -31.64 3.38 32.84
N LEU A 1064 -31.28 2.36 32.06
CA LEU A 1064 -32.22 1.63 31.21
C LEU A 1064 -32.74 0.41 31.99
N LYS A 1065 -34.07 0.27 32.07
CA LYS A 1065 -34.75 -0.82 32.77
C LYS A 1065 -35.69 -1.56 31.82
N GLY A 1066 -35.91 -2.85 32.10
CA GLY A 1066 -36.90 -3.70 31.42
C GLY A 1066 -37.91 -4.27 32.41
N SER A 1067 -39.16 -4.46 31.99
CA SER A 1067 -40.21 -5.11 32.78
C SER A 1067 -41.13 -5.97 31.92
N SER A 1068 -41.43 -7.18 32.40
CA SER A 1068 -42.34 -8.10 31.70
C SER A 1068 -43.80 -7.93 32.13
N ASP A 1069 -44.03 -7.37 33.32
CA ASP A 1069 -45.36 -7.22 33.94
C ASP A 1069 -45.73 -5.73 34.20
N GLY A 1070 -44.81 -4.80 33.94
CA GLY A 1070 -44.94 -3.37 34.19
C GLY A 1070 -44.80 -2.94 35.66
N THR A 1071 -44.55 -3.87 36.57
CA THR A 1071 -44.42 -3.63 38.02
C THR A 1071 -43.05 -3.99 38.55
N THR A 1072 -42.48 -5.11 38.09
CA THR A 1072 -41.14 -5.58 38.42
C THR A 1072 -40.16 -5.10 37.38
N TRP A 1073 -39.22 -4.23 37.77
CA TRP A 1073 -38.25 -3.64 36.86
C TRP A 1073 -36.84 -4.20 37.11
N VAL A 1074 -36.20 -4.63 36.04
CA VAL A 1074 -34.80 -5.11 36.01
C VAL A 1074 -33.94 -4.03 35.39
N VAL A 1075 -32.84 -3.66 36.05
CA VAL A 1075 -31.83 -2.77 35.46
C VAL A 1075 -31.07 -3.53 34.37
N LEU A 1076 -31.11 -3.00 33.15
CA LEU A 1076 -30.42 -3.57 31.98
C LEU A 1076 -29.07 -2.89 31.76
N ASP A 1077 -29.02 -1.57 31.97
CA ASP A 1077 -27.81 -0.78 31.88
C ASP A 1077 -27.87 0.47 32.77
N GLU A 1078 -26.72 0.94 33.22
CA GLU A 1078 -26.57 2.18 34.00
C GLU A 1078 -25.33 2.93 33.50
N ARG A 1079 -25.51 4.19 33.09
CA ARG A 1079 -24.44 5.04 32.57
C ARG A 1079 -24.32 6.30 33.42
N LYS A 1080 -23.07 6.70 33.67
CA LYS A 1080 -22.71 7.89 34.47
C LYS A 1080 -21.66 8.72 33.75
N ASP A 1081 -21.63 10.02 34.06
CA ASP A 1081 -20.62 10.97 33.60
C ASP A 1081 -20.46 10.99 32.06
N GLN A 1082 -21.56 10.82 31.35
CA GLN A 1082 -21.58 10.79 29.90
C GLN A 1082 -21.58 12.20 29.32
N THR A 1083 -20.89 12.37 28.19
CA THR A 1083 -20.80 13.64 27.47
C THR A 1083 -21.07 13.44 25.98
N PHE A 1084 -21.59 14.48 25.32
CA PHE A 1084 -21.70 14.53 23.85
C PHE A 1084 -20.70 15.56 23.33
N GLN A 1085 -19.65 15.08 22.66
CA GLN A 1085 -18.55 15.91 22.18
C GLN A 1085 -18.99 16.84 21.04
N TRP A 1086 -19.96 16.39 20.25
CA TRP A 1086 -20.54 17.17 19.16
C TRP A 1086 -22.05 17.31 19.34
N ARG A 1087 -22.66 18.25 18.61
CA ARG A 1087 -24.12 18.50 18.65
C ARG A 1087 -24.84 17.61 17.67
N ARG A 1088 -26.05 17.17 18.00
CA ARG A 1088 -26.79 16.18 17.19
C ARG A 1088 -25.97 14.90 17.00
N GLN A 1089 -25.22 14.52 18.03
CA GLN A 1089 -24.40 13.33 18.06
C GLN A 1089 -25.23 12.14 18.55
N THR A 1090 -25.32 11.09 17.75
CA THR A 1090 -25.85 9.79 18.16
C THR A 1090 -24.75 8.99 18.86
N ARG A 1091 -25.00 8.55 20.10
CA ARG A 1091 -24.07 7.70 20.85
C ARG A 1091 -24.70 6.32 21.12
N PRO A 1092 -23.98 5.22 20.83
CA PRO A 1092 -24.47 3.87 21.10
C PRO A 1092 -24.09 3.37 22.49
N PHE A 1093 -24.86 2.41 22.99
CA PHE A 1093 -24.63 1.73 24.26
C PHE A 1093 -25.08 0.27 24.15
N ALA A 1094 -24.12 -0.66 24.17
CA ALA A 1094 -24.38 -2.09 24.07
C ALA A 1094 -24.83 -2.67 25.41
N LEU A 1095 -25.84 -3.56 25.36
CA LEU A 1095 -26.27 -4.31 26.54
C LEU A 1095 -25.35 -5.52 26.75
N LYS A 1096 -25.01 -5.80 28.02
CA LYS A 1096 -24.21 -6.99 28.38
C LYS A 1096 -24.90 -8.29 28.02
N THR A 1097 -26.23 -8.28 28.00
CA THR A 1097 -27.05 -9.44 27.64
C THR A 1097 -28.27 -8.92 26.89
N SER A 1098 -28.63 -9.61 25.81
CA SER A 1098 -29.84 -9.27 25.07
C SER A 1098 -31.06 -9.43 25.97
N ALA A 1099 -32.03 -8.53 25.81
CA ALA A 1099 -33.14 -8.37 26.73
C ALA A 1099 -34.46 -8.40 25.98
N THR A 1100 -35.46 -9.13 26.48
CA THR A 1100 -36.81 -9.17 25.90
C THR A 1100 -37.81 -8.81 26.99
N TYR A 1101 -38.45 -7.66 26.88
CA TYR A 1101 -39.40 -7.15 27.86
C TYR A 1101 -40.64 -6.53 27.20
N ALA A 1102 -41.78 -6.62 27.89
CA ALA A 1102 -43.00 -5.96 27.48
C ALA A 1102 -42.93 -4.43 27.65
N LYS A 1103 -42.06 -3.96 28.55
CA LYS A 1103 -41.79 -2.54 28.75
C LYS A 1103 -40.30 -2.27 28.89
N TYR A 1104 -39.86 -1.16 28.33
CA TYR A 1104 -38.55 -0.56 28.57
C TYR A 1104 -38.71 0.84 29.13
N ARG A 1105 -37.87 1.24 30.07
CA ARG A 1105 -37.85 2.59 30.61
C ARG A 1105 -36.44 3.13 30.73
N LEU A 1106 -36.20 4.27 30.12
CA LEU A 1106 -34.97 5.05 30.26
C LEU A 1106 -35.23 6.17 31.25
N GLU A 1107 -34.56 6.13 32.40
CA GLU A 1107 -34.72 7.11 33.49
C GLU A 1107 -33.47 7.99 33.60
N PHE A 1108 -33.67 9.30 33.61
CA PHE A 1108 -32.61 10.29 33.74
C PHE A 1108 -32.58 10.90 35.14
N GLY A 1109 -31.38 10.99 35.71
CA GLY A 1109 -31.16 11.68 36.99
C GLY A 1109 -30.99 13.20 36.83
N GLY A 1110 -30.98 13.92 37.96
CA GLY A 1110 -30.75 15.37 38.01
C GLY A 1110 -32.03 16.20 38.15
N SER A 1111 -31.89 17.48 38.48
CA SER A 1111 -33.01 18.41 38.73
C SER A 1111 -33.32 19.34 37.55
N GLY A 1112 -32.43 19.45 36.56
CA GLY A 1112 -32.61 20.31 35.39
C GLY A 1112 -33.45 19.66 34.29
N ALA A 1113 -34.01 20.49 33.40
CA ALA A 1113 -34.58 20.02 32.15
C ALA A 1113 -33.46 19.46 31.24
N LEU A 1114 -33.80 18.44 30.45
CA LEU A 1114 -32.92 17.85 29.43
C LEU A 1114 -33.60 17.82 28.06
N SER A 1115 -32.81 17.67 27.00
CA SER A 1115 -33.29 17.60 25.63
C SER A 1115 -32.59 16.51 24.83
N LEU A 1116 -33.37 15.77 24.03
CA LEU A 1116 -32.91 14.65 23.20
C LEU A 1116 -33.53 14.74 21.82
N ALA A 1117 -32.73 14.39 20.81
CA ALA A 1117 -33.16 14.39 19.42
C ALA A 1117 -33.68 13.03 18.95
N GLU A 1118 -33.20 11.91 19.51
CA GLU A 1118 -33.66 10.55 19.15
C GLU A 1118 -33.25 9.56 20.26
N PHE A 1119 -34.06 8.52 20.46
CA PHE A 1119 -33.81 7.36 21.30
C PHE A 1119 -34.22 6.07 20.57
N GLU A 1120 -33.26 5.19 20.29
CA GLU A 1120 -33.52 3.90 19.64
C GLU A 1120 -33.27 2.73 20.59
N LEU A 1121 -34.11 1.69 20.47
CA LEU A 1121 -33.83 0.36 21.02
C LEU A 1121 -33.63 -0.59 19.84
N LEU A 1122 -32.40 -1.06 19.63
CA LEU A 1122 -32.02 -1.86 18.48
C LEU A 1122 -32.10 -3.35 18.80
N ALA A 1123 -32.79 -4.09 17.94
CA ALA A 1123 -32.96 -5.53 18.02
C ALA A 1123 -32.89 -6.18 16.63
N GLU A 1124 -32.68 -7.49 16.57
CA GLU A 1124 -32.82 -8.23 15.31
C GLU A 1124 -34.25 -8.06 14.74
N PRO A 1125 -34.39 -7.85 13.42
CA PRO A 1125 -35.70 -7.80 12.78
C PRO A 1125 -36.50 -9.09 13.03
N GLN A 1126 -37.80 -8.96 13.33
CA GLN A 1126 -38.66 -10.14 13.44
C GLN A 1126 -38.84 -10.77 12.06
N LYS A 1127 -38.61 -12.08 11.97
CA LYS A 1127 -38.95 -12.83 10.76
C LYS A 1127 -40.47 -12.77 10.55
N PRO A 1128 -40.95 -12.40 9.35
CA PRO A 1128 -42.37 -12.26 9.05
C PRO A 1128 -43.15 -13.57 9.26
#